data_AF-A0A8J6R1J4-F1
#
_entry.id   AF-A0A8J6R1J4-F1
#
_cell.length_a   1.000
_cell.length_b   1.000
_cell.length_c   1.000
_cell.angle_alpha   90.00
_cell.angle_beta   90.00
_cell.angle_gamma   90.00
#
_symmetry.space_group_name_H-M   'P 1'
#
loop_
_entity.id
_entity.type
_entity.pdbx_description
1 polymer ?
#
loop_
_entity_poly.entity_id
_entity_poly.type
_entity_poly.pdbx_seq_one_letter_code
_entity_poly.pdbx_strand_id
1 'polypeptide(L)'
;MHLKTVFVRFYKSFNDDFLRKNDSSVLPKPWEMIDGAFYPYITIPIESKITTVVGANESGKSHLLSAIEKAITGKGIERSDFCRYSPFFTVKQNELKYPDFGMEWSNFSDLEKLNLQKILDIPENVIFDSLFLFRQNISDLTVYLPEKGDYRLYKINGKKHEDLQNLLPEILKIESEIALPSSVPIKILVEIDQEKVFDNRKFELLDRAQRNEIVDSLDDFSGDLDLVTRVRSFQGEDIERVDSKAIRPLKSIIKALDKFDSYYEDKAKQFQLAHKLICKIALVDSNALLDLAQAINDDRQGYANGIVEKINRQLAIHLNFPNYWVQDRNFCLKVMARDYDLVFTITDRTGTEYSFNERSQGLRYFLSYYIQYRSHEPHFSKSEILLMDEPDTYLSSQAQQDLLKIFDLFAEPQYGSHLKHPIQVVYVTHSPFLIDKNHAERIRVLQKGNEDEGTRIVKDAARNHYEPLRSSVGPYVGETTFIGNCNLMVEGISDQIIIAGATAYLREKNIPNLETLDLNKITIVPSGSASHIPYLVYLARGRDIEQPAVIVLLDSDKSGKEARRQLLGKGGQHRRPLLKEAFVLQLGDLKEELSFIPDSLIDEIEIEDIIPLPICVQATKLYLQEFLQKDATEISFLTEEVVLEEISNKTMLDALEAGLQKSYASLEINKVGFARNVIRVVNEWGRKQELPPQQNDAIQLFEKNFRVLFKKLNVMQRRAQQKLTDEKLSQKIERLKKSFNARHPISARREDGVILLDEIEAILETNIEIDSDKAIEATKNAIQNLRRDYKLEVDMNKAIDDYIGFQMGLERIKYAGLLASQEKEDSNILLEEVSELTQVNETAVDGEVSNGDSQTSNETTHTTDSDAKGDMKRRPNQRK
;
A
#
# COMPACT_ATOMS: atom_id res chain seq x y z
N MET A 1 4.67 5.73 -27.00
CA MET A 1 5.19 6.97 -26.37
C MET A 1 4.69 7.09 -24.94
N HIS A 2 5.40 7.82 -24.08
CA HIS A 2 4.94 8.19 -22.73
C HIS A 2 5.20 9.68 -22.43
N LEU A 3 4.46 10.23 -21.48
CA LEU A 3 4.56 11.62 -21.03
C LEU A 3 5.75 11.74 -20.08
N LYS A 4 6.77 12.51 -20.45
CA LYS A 4 8.01 12.65 -19.67
C LYS A 4 8.03 13.92 -18.83
N THR A 5 7.41 15.01 -19.29
CA THR A 5 7.36 16.28 -18.55
C THR A 5 6.09 17.04 -18.91
N VAL A 6 5.50 17.70 -17.91
CA VAL A 6 4.33 18.57 -18.04
C VAL A 6 4.76 20.00 -17.75
N PHE A 7 4.38 20.92 -18.62
CA PHE A 7 4.59 22.34 -18.49
C PHE A 7 3.23 23.00 -18.28
N VAL A 8 3.02 23.68 -17.14
CA VAL A 8 1.77 24.38 -16.85
C VAL A 8 2.06 25.86 -16.61
N ARG A 9 1.27 26.75 -17.23
CA ARG A 9 1.36 28.19 -17.01
C ARG A 9 -0.02 28.84 -17.10
N PHE A 10 -0.30 29.75 -16.18
CA PHE A 10 -1.56 30.48 -16.04
C PHE A 10 -2.84 29.61 -15.95
N TYR A 11 -2.76 28.44 -15.29
CA TYR A 11 -3.89 27.52 -15.08
C TYR A 11 -4.28 27.39 -13.60
N LYS A 12 -5.43 27.91 -13.21
CA LYS A 12 -6.04 27.86 -11.87
C LYS A 12 -5.10 28.34 -10.75
N SER A 13 -4.32 27.45 -10.14
CA SER A 13 -3.31 27.77 -9.12
C SER A 13 -1.88 27.89 -9.67
N PHE A 14 -1.60 27.38 -10.87
CA PHE A 14 -0.32 27.50 -11.54
C PHE A 14 -0.20 28.88 -12.20
N ASN A 15 0.72 29.72 -11.74
CA ASN A 15 1.03 31.01 -12.37
C ASN A 15 2.16 30.83 -13.39
N ASP A 16 3.35 31.39 -13.16
CA ASP A 16 4.61 31.04 -13.80
C ASP A 16 5.66 30.59 -12.76
N ASP A 17 6.78 30.00 -13.19
CA ASP A 17 7.82 29.51 -12.25
C ASP A 17 8.60 30.71 -11.68
N PHE A 18 8.07 31.29 -10.61
CA PHE A 18 8.64 32.45 -9.93
C PHE A 18 10.12 32.26 -9.53
N LEU A 19 10.55 31.04 -9.19
CA LEU A 19 11.95 30.79 -8.83
C LEU A 19 12.85 30.87 -10.06
N ARG A 20 12.49 30.21 -11.16
CA ARG A 20 13.21 30.32 -12.44
C ARG A 20 13.17 31.75 -13.01
N LYS A 21 12.09 32.49 -12.79
CA LYS A 21 11.91 33.86 -13.29
C LYS A 21 12.89 34.87 -12.67
N ASN A 22 13.28 34.63 -11.42
CA ASN A 22 14.19 35.51 -10.66
C ASN A 22 15.63 34.96 -10.59
N ASP A 23 15.91 33.79 -11.17
CA ASP A 23 17.23 33.18 -11.22
C ASP A 23 18.01 33.67 -12.46
N SER A 24 19.02 34.51 -12.24
CA SER A 24 19.85 35.11 -13.30
C SER A 24 20.76 34.12 -14.03
N SER A 25 20.85 32.85 -13.59
CA SER A 25 21.56 31.78 -14.30
C SER A 25 20.69 31.06 -15.35
N VAL A 26 19.37 31.24 -15.32
CA VAL A 26 18.43 30.53 -16.20
C VAL A 26 18.29 31.23 -17.55
N LEU A 27 18.70 30.55 -18.62
CA LEU A 27 18.41 30.97 -19.98
C LEU A 27 16.94 30.66 -20.35
N PRO A 28 16.16 31.64 -20.85
CA PRO A 28 14.78 31.40 -21.33
C PRO A 28 14.74 30.47 -22.55
N LYS A 29 13.77 29.54 -22.59
CA LYS A 29 13.49 28.73 -23.79
C LYS A 29 12.55 29.47 -24.76
N PRO A 30 12.53 29.14 -26.07
CA PRO A 30 11.78 29.90 -27.08
C PRO A 30 10.27 30.07 -26.82
N TRP A 31 9.64 29.12 -26.13
CA TRP A 31 8.20 29.14 -25.79
C TRP A 31 7.89 29.87 -24.46
N GLU A 32 8.90 30.26 -23.69
CA GLU A 32 8.77 30.90 -22.37
C GLU A 32 8.71 32.43 -22.45
N MET A 33 8.97 32.99 -23.64
CA MET A 33 8.91 34.43 -23.89
C MET A 33 7.50 34.84 -24.37
N ILE A 34 6.92 35.85 -23.72
CA ILE A 34 5.65 36.47 -24.12
C ILE A 34 5.89 37.98 -24.26
N ASP A 35 5.58 38.55 -25.42
CA ASP A 35 5.67 39.99 -25.68
C ASP A 35 7.05 40.61 -25.33
N GLY A 36 8.11 39.82 -25.41
CA GLY A 36 9.50 40.18 -25.08
C GLY A 36 9.93 39.93 -23.64
N ALA A 37 9.03 39.52 -22.74
CA ALA A 37 9.32 39.24 -21.33
C ALA A 37 9.28 37.74 -21.00
N PHE A 38 10.01 37.34 -19.96
CA PHE A 38 10.19 35.94 -19.56
C PHE A 38 9.12 35.49 -18.55
N TYR A 39 8.37 34.44 -18.92
CA TYR A 39 7.34 33.79 -18.11
C TYR A 39 7.55 32.26 -18.15
N PRO A 40 8.48 31.71 -17.35
CA PRO A 40 8.82 30.28 -17.38
C PRO A 40 7.64 29.39 -16.96
N TYR A 41 7.54 28.21 -17.57
CA TYR A 41 6.50 27.25 -17.18
C TYR A 41 6.90 26.51 -15.90
N ILE A 42 5.92 26.27 -15.03
CA ILE A 42 6.07 25.34 -13.91
C ILE A 42 6.19 23.93 -14.51
N THR A 43 7.32 23.28 -14.24
CA THR A 43 7.82 22.12 -15.01
C THR A 43 7.83 20.86 -14.15
N ILE A 44 6.83 19.99 -14.31
CA ILE A 44 6.67 18.74 -13.54
C ILE A 44 7.24 17.57 -14.38
N PRO A 45 8.37 16.94 -14.00
CA PRO A 45 8.79 15.70 -14.63
C PRO A 45 7.85 14.55 -14.22
N ILE A 46 7.55 13.63 -15.13
CA ILE A 46 6.65 12.48 -14.93
C ILE A 46 7.46 11.21 -15.20
N GLU A 47 7.36 10.22 -14.31
CA GLU A 47 8.02 8.93 -14.50
C GLU A 47 7.32 8.07 -15.55
N SER A 48 8.11 7.30 -16.30
CA SER A 48 7.63 6.45 -17.40
C SER A 48 6.63 5.35 -17.00
N LYS A 49 6.56 5.02 -15.71
CA LYS A 49 5.69 3.99 -15.12
C LYS A 49 4.60 4.59 -14.23
N ILE A 50 4.96 5.02 -13.02
CA ILE A 50 4.05 5.52 -11.99
C ILE A 50 4.60 6.83 -11.40
N THR A 51 3.77 7.87 -11.30
CA THR A 51 4.09 9.13 -10.63
C THR A 51 3.09 9.43 -9.52
N THR A 52 3.59 9.63 -8.30
CA THR A 52 2.83 9.92 -7.09
C THR A 52 2.94 11.41 -6.75
N VAL A 53 1.85 12.17 -6.83
CA VAL A 53 1.87 13.63 -6.61
C VAL A 53 1.22 13.98 -5.27
N VAL A 54 1.95 14.66 -4.39
CA VAL A 54 1.56 14.88 -2.99
C VAL A 54 1.80 16.30 -2.51
N GLY A 55 1.21 16.65 -1.35
CA GLY A 55 1.38 17.94 -0.69
C GLY A 55 0.08 18.49 -0.10
N ALA A 56 0.21 19.55 0.69
CA ALA A 56 -0.85 20.19 1.47
C ALA A 56 -2.11 20.57 0.68
N ASN A 57 -3.20 20.87 1.40
CA ASN A 57 -4.46 21.27 0.79
C ASN A 57 -4.23 22.55 -0.04
N GLU A 58 -5.00 22.71 -1.12
CA GLU A 58 -4.87 23.82 -2.08
C GLU A 58 -3.52 23.90 -2.84
N SER A 59 -2.59 22.95 -2.70
CA SER A 59 -1.28 23.02 -3.38
C SER A 59 -1.33 22.90 -4.92
N GLY A 60 -2.48 22.52 -5.50
CA GLY A 60 -2.67 22.38 -6.95
C GLY A 60 -2.65 20.95 -7.49
N LYS A 61 -2.71 19.93 -6.62
CA LYS A 61 -2.75 18.50 -7.00
C LYS A 61 -3.79 18.15 -8.09
N SER A 62 -5.08 18.27 -7.78
CA SER A 62 -6.18 18.00 -8.73
C SER A 62 -6.14 18.91 -9.96
N HIS A 63 -5.59 20.13 -9.81
CA HIS A 63 -5.33 21.01 -10.95
C HIS A 63 -4.26 20.44 -11.90
N LEU A 64 -3.22 19.74 -11.42
CA LEU A 64 -2.22 19.11 -12.28
C LEU A 64 -2.83 17.99 -13.14
N LEU A 65 -3.63 17.10 -12.56
CA LEU A 65 -4.30 16.03 -13.32
C LEU A 65 -5.23 16.61 -14.38
N SER A 66 -6.03 17.61 -14.00
CA SER A 66 -6.89 18.34 -14.92
C SER A 66 -6.11 19.11 -16.00
N ALA A 67 -4.90 19.60 -15.71
CA ALA A 67 -4.01 20.22 -16.69
C ALA A 67 -3.45 19.18 -17.68
N ILE A 68 -3.06 17.99 -17.21
CA ILE A 68 -2.59 16.88 -18.06
C ILE A 68 -3.70 16.44 -19.04
N GLU A 69 -4.91 16.22 -18.53
CA GLU A 69 -6.09 15.87 -19.33
C GLU A 69 -6.40 16.94 -20.39
N LYS A 70 -6.41 18.21 -20.02
CA LYS A 70 -6.69 19.33 -20.94
C LYS A 70 -5.58 19.56 -21.97
N ALA A 71 -4.31 19.38 -21.57
CA ALA A 71 -3.17 19.47 -22.47
C ALA A 71 -3.26 18.39 -23.58
N ILE A 72 -3.45 17.14 -23.16
CA ILE A 72 -3.53 15.96 -24.03
C ILE A 72 -4.76 16.03 -24.93
N THR A 73 -5.96 16.18 -24.37
CA THR A 73 -7.22 16.08 -25.15
C THR A 73 -7.57 17.33 -25.94
N GLY A 74 -7.08 18.51 -25.52
CA GLY A 74 -7.48 19.81 -26.05
C GLY A 74 -8.92 20.22 -25.76
N LYS A 75 -9.65 19.44 -24.97
CA LYS A 75 -11.09 19.63 -24.68
C LYS A 75 -11.30 20.24 -23.29
N GLY A 76 -12.43 20.90 -23.09
CA GLY A 76 -12.84 21.43 -21.78
C GLY A 76 -11.95 22.55 -21.23
N ILE A 77 -11.17 23.24 -22.07
CA ILE A 77 -10.40 24.42 -21.67
C ILE A 77 -11.31 25.65 -21.74
N GLU A 78 -11.44 26.37 -20.63
CA GLU A 78 -12.30 27.55 -20.49
C GLU A 78 -11.51 28.80 -20.10
N ARG A 79 -12.14 29.98 -20.22
CA ARG A 79 -11.60 31.24 -19.65
C ARG A 79 -11.70 31.26 -18.12
N SER A 80 -12.59 30.45 -17.55
CA SER A 80 -12.76 30.23 -16.11
C SER A 80 -11.54 29.55 -15.46
N ASP A 81 -10.78 28.78 -16.26
CA ASP A 81 -9.56 28.10 -15.84
C ASP A 81 -8.34 29.03 -15.70
N PHE A 82 -8.39 30.27 -16.18
CA PHE A 82 -7.22 31.16 -16.19
C PHE A 82 -6.78 31.53 -14.77
N CYS A 83 -5.47 31.47 -14.51
CA CYS A 83 -4.90 31.77 -13.20
C CYS A 83 -5.18 33.23 -12.81
N ARG A 84 -5.87 33.42 -11.68
CA ARG A 84 -6.27 34.74 -11.16
C ARG A 84 -5.09 35.58 -10.66
N TYR A 85 -3.95 34.94 -10.40
CA TYR A 85 -2.69 35.57 -9.99
C TYR A 85 -1.83 36.02 -11.20
N SER A 86 -2.22 35.66 -12.42
CA SER A 86 -1.49 36.04 -13.63
C SER A 86 -1.67 37.53 -13.94
N PRO A 87 -0.61 38.27 -14.33
CA PRO A 87 -0.74 39.67 -14.77
C PRO A 87 -1.56 39.82 -16.06
N PHE A 88 -1.88 38.72 -16.74
CA PHE A 88 -2.76 38.68 -17.91
C PHE A 88 -4.25 38.44 -17.56
N PHE A 89 -4.61 38.26 -16.28
CA PHE A 89 -6.01 38.13 -15.87
C PHE A 89 -6.70 39.49 -15.91
N THR A 90 -7.71 39.63 -16.78
CA THR A 90 -8.34 40.92 -17.11
C THR A 90 -9.83 40.78 -17.40
N VAL A 91 -10.59 41.84 -17.18
CA VAL A 91 -12.03 41.94 -17.56
C VAL A 91 -12.26 42.76 -18.82
N LYS A 92 -11.19 43.29 -19.43
CA LYS A 92 -11.29 44.10 -20.65
C LYS A 92 -11.75 43.25 -21.84
N GLN A 93 -12.50 43.90 -22.73
CA GLN A 93 -13.14 43.25 -23.88
C GLN A 93 -12.09 42.56 -24.77
N ASN A 94 -12.29 41.25 -24.99
CA ASN A 94 -11.44 40.39 -25.82
C ASN A 94 -9.96 40.22 -25.39
N GLU A 95 -9.51 40.78 -24.24
CA GLU A 95 -8.11 40.66 -23.80
C GLU A 95 -7.78 39.40 -22.99
N LEU A 96 -8.74 38.85 -22.20
CA LEU A 96 -8.47 37.66 -21.35
C LEU A 96 -8.19 36.41 -22.21
N LYS A 97 -6.94 35.94 -22.15
CA LYS A 97 -6.39 34.75 -22.82
C LYS A 97 -6.93 33.45 -22.20
N TYR A 98 -6.64 32.31 -22.83
CA TYR A 98 -6.80 30.98 -22.24
C TYR A 98 -5.49 30.47 -21.62
N PRO A 99 -5.53 29.48 -20.70
CA PRO A 99 -4.33 28.91 -20.09
C PRO A 99 -3.36 28.29 -21.11
N ASP A 100 -2.07 28.25 -20.76
CA ASP A 100 -1.03 27.64 -21.58
C ASP A 100 -0.60 26.28 -21.01
N PHE A 101 -0.55 25.27 -21.88
CA PHE A 101 -0.11 23.92 -21.53
C PHE A 101 1.04 23.46 -22.44
N GLY A 102 1.92 22.62 -21.90
CA GLY A 102 2.94 21.94 -22.68
C GLY A 102 3.25 20.55 -22.16
N MET A 103 3.79 19.71 -23.03
CA MET A 103 4.13 18.31 -22.77
C MET A 103 5.46 17.96 -23.46
N GLU A 104 6.36 17.27 -22.76
CA GLU A 104 7.47 16.53 -23.36
C GLU A 104 7.06 15.06 -23.50
N TRP A 105 7.10 14.56 -24.73
CA TRP A 105 6.86 13.16 -25.07
C TRP A 105 8.18 12.46 -25.37
N SER A 106 8.30 11.18 -25.01
CA SER A 106 9.48 10.37 -25.32
C SER A 106 9.17 8.87 -25.47
N ASN A 107 10.21 8.08 -25.79
CA ASN A 107 10.14 6.64 -26.02
C ASN A 107 9.04 6.26 -27.03
N PHE A 108 9.21 6.77 -28.25
CA PHE A 108 8.37 6.49 -29.40
C PHE A 108 8.77 5.15 -30.05
N SER A 109 7.79 4.29 -30.31
CA SER A 109 7.95 3.15 -31.20
C SER A 109 8.22 3.61 -32.65
N ASP A 110 8.78 2.73 -33.48
CA ASP A 110 9.11 3.07 -34.87
C ASP A 110 7.87 3.52 -35.68
N LEU A 111 6.71 2.93 -35.40
CA LEU A 111 5.44 3.33 -36.01
C LEU A 111 5.00 4.74 -35.57
N GLU A 112 5.18 5.09 -34.29
CA GLU A 112 4.93 6.45 -33.79
C GLU A 112 5.93 7.46 -34.39
N LYS A 113 7.23 7.12 -34.48
CA LYS A 113 8.24 7.98 -35.12
C LYS A 113 7.89 8.25 -36.59
N LEU A 114 7.55 7.21 -37.36
CA LEU A 114 7.13 7.33 -38.76
C LEU A 114 5.83 8.14 -38.94
N ASN A 115 4.88 8.01 -38.02
CA ASN A 115 3.63 8.79 -38.06
C ASN A 115 3.88 10.26 -37.70
N LEU A 116 4.67 10.55 -36.66
CA LEU A 116 5.08 11.91 -36.30
C LEU A 116 5.83 12.58 -37.44
N GLN A 117 6.77 11.89 -38.10
CA GLN A 117 7.51 12.42 -39.25
C GLN A 117 6.57 12.84 -40.39
N LYS A 118 5.58 11.99 -40.73
CA LYS A 118 4.58 12.27 -41.78
C LYS A 118 3.62 13.41 -41.42
N ILE A 119 3.20 13.51 -40.17
CA ILE A 119 2.25 14.56 -39.74
C ILE A 119 2.93 15.93 -39.69
N LEU A 120 4.21 15.98 -39.29
CA LEU A 120 4.95 17.21 -39.00
C LEU A 120 5.88 17.67 -40.14
N ASP A 121 5.91 16.95 -41.27
CA ASP A 121 6.87 17.12 -42.37
C ASP A 121 8.35 17.08 -41.91
N ILE A 122 8.66 16.25 -40.90
CA ILE A 122 10.03 16.08 -40.42
C ILE A 122 10.79 15.19 -41.43
N PRO A 123 11.92 15.64 -41.98
CA PRO A 123 12.73 14.81 -42.89
C PRO A 123 13.19 13.51 -42.24
N GLU A 124 13.19 12.41 -42.99
CA GLU A 124 13.48 11.05 -42.48
C GLU A 124 14.88 10.91 -41.86
N ASN A 125 15.84 11.79 -42.23
CA ASN A 125 17.18 11.83 -41.67
C ASN A 125 17.29 12.59 -40.33
N VAL A 126 16.21 13.19 -39.82
CA VAL A 126 16.15 13.83 -38.50
C VAL A 126 15.74 12.80 -37.46
N ILE A 127 16.73 12.32 -36.70
CA ILE A 127 16.52 11.43 -35.55
C ILE A 127 16.16 12.29 -34.32
N PHE A 128 15.08 11.92 -33.64
CA PHE A 128 14.67 12.52 -32.37
C PHE A 128 14.14 11.44 -31.41
N ASP A 129 14.35 11.68 -30.11
CA ASP A 129 13.91 10.79 -29.01
C ASP A 129 13.01 11.48 -27.98
N SER A 130 12.91 12.82 -28.06
CA SER A 130 11.87 13.60 -27.38
C SER A 130 11.23 14.62 -28.33
N LEU A 131 9.98 14.97 -28.03
CA LEU A 131 9.16 15.93 -28.76
C LEU A 131 8.44 16.82 -27.75
N PHE A 132 8.58 18.14 -27.88
CA PHE A 132 7.89 19.10 -27.02
C PHE A 132 6.65 19.63 -27.76
N LEU A 133 5.49 19.60 -27.11
CA LEU A 133 4.21 20.00 -27.67
C LEU A 133 3.58 21.05 -26.76
N PHE A 134 3.38 22.27 -27.27
CA PHE A 134 2.74 23.38 -26.54
C PHE A 134 1.41 23.76 -27.19
N ARG A 135 0.39 23.87 -26.36
CA ARG A 135 -0.96 24.36 -26.69
C ARG A 135 -1.14 25.72 -26.03
N GLN A 136 -1.03 26.78 -26.83
CA GLN A 136 -1.19 28.15 -26.38
C GLN A 136 -2.55 28.69 -26.85
N ASN A 137 -3.25 29.42 -25.98
CA ASN A 137 -4.54 30.04 -26.28
C ASN A 137 -5.59 29.07 -26.90
N ILE A 138 -5.66 27.83 -26.38
CA ILE A 138 -6.40 26.65 -26.91
C ILE A 138 -5.93 26.14 -28.30
N SER A 139 -5.90 27.00 -29.31
CA SER A 139 -5.86 26.59 -30.72
C SER A 139 -4.49 26.71 -31.41
N ASP A 140 -3.54 27.50 -30.89
CA ASP A 140 -2.18 27.51 -31.46
C ASP A 140 -1.41 26.31 -30.89
N LEU A 141 -1.23 25.30 -31.74
CA LEU A 141 -0.56 24.05 -31.42
C LEU A 141 0.82 24.06 -32.08
N THR A 142 1.85 24.05 -31.24
CA THR A 142 3.25 24.19 -31.66
C THR A 142 4.07 23.01 -31.16
N VAL A 143 4.91 22.46 -32.04
CA VAL A 143 5.85 21.40 -31.70
C VAL A 143 7.27 21.91 -31.83
N TYR A 144 8.12 21.53 -30.88
CA TYR A 144 9.55 21.79 -30.91
C TYR A 144 10.32 20.47 -30.82
N LEU A 145 11.33 20.32 -31.67
CA LEU A 145 12.31 19.23 -31.58
C LEU A 145 13.68 19.77 -31.14
N PRO A 146 14.43 19.05 -30.29
CA PRO A 146 15.79 19.45 -29.92
C PRO A 146 16.75 19.25 -31.09
N GLU A 147 17.50 20.29 -31.46
CA GLU A 147 18.49 20.26 -32.55
C GLU A 147 19.80 20.93 -32.08
N LYS A 148 20.84 20.12 -31.81
CA LYS A 148 22.22 20.55 -31.47
C LYS A 148 22.36 21.59 -30.34
N GLY A 149 21.43 21.61 -29.38
CA GLY A 149 21.44 22.51 -28.21
C GLY A 149 20.40 23.63 -28.26
N ASP A 150 19.69 23.77 -29.38
CA ASP A 150 18.54 24.68 -29.54
C ASP A 150 17.27 23.86 -29.91
N TYR A 151 16.15 24.54 -30.19
CA TYR A 151 14.85 23.93 -30.44
C TYR A 151 14.20 24.43 -31.74
N ARG A 152 13.96 23.51 -32.67
CA ARG A 152 13.34 23.82 -33.97
C ARG A 152 11.82 23.74 -33.90
N LEU A 153 11.14 24.85 -34.21
CA LEU A 153 9.69 24.99 -34.23
C LEU A 153 9.04 24.41 -35.50
N TYR A 154 7.93 23.69 -35.31
CA TYR A 154 6.99 23.22 -36.30
C TYR A 154 5.57 23.69 -35.90
N LYS A 155 4.86 24.42 -36.77
CA LYS A 155 3.47 24.88 -36.54
C LYS A 155 2.47 23.95 -37.20
N ILE A 156 1.34 23.70 -36.53
CA ILE A 156 0.39 22.64 -36.89
C ILE A 156 -1.00 23.23 -37.15
N ASN A 157 -1.41 23.23 -38.43
CA ASN A 157 -2.65 23.85 -38.90
C ASN A 157 -3.58 22.82 -39.57
N GLY A 158 -4.90 23.03 -39.43
CA GLY A 158 -5.92 22.22 -40.10
C GLY A 158 -5.81 20.72 -39.77
N LYS A 159 -5.93 19.86 -40.78
CA LYS A 159 -5.93 18.39 -40.62
C LYS A 159 -4.75 17.84 -39.80
N LYS A 160 -3.56 18.47 -39.88
CA LYS A 160 -2.39 18.06 -39.08
C LYS A 160 -2.64 18.12 -37.57
N HIS A 161 -3.53 19.02 -37.11
CA HIS A 161 -3.96 19.10 -35.72
C HIS A 161 -4.77 17.86 -35.34
N GLU A 162 -5.72 17.45 -36.19
CA GLU A 162 -6.55 16.25 -35.98
C GLU A 162 -5.70 14.97 -36.05
N ASP A 163 -4.85 14.85 -37.07
CA ASP A 163 -3.97 13.69 -37.25
C ASP A 163 -3.00 13.53 -36.05
N LEU A 164 -2.44 14.62 -35.50
CA LEU A 164 -1.62 14.57 -34.28
C LEU A 164 -2.45 14.31 -33.01
N GLN A 165 -3.61 14.97 -32.88
CA GLN A 165 -4.51 14.83 -31.73
C GLN A 165 -5.06 13.39 -31.60
N ASN A 166 -5.17 12.67 -32.73
CA ASN A 166 -5.52 11.24 -32.77
C ASN A 166 -4.34 10.31 -32.43
N LEU A 167 -3.09 10.76 -32.59
CA LEU A 167 -1.89 9.99 -32.24
C LEU A 167 -1.51 10.11 -30.76
N LEU A 168 -1.96 11.17 -30.07
CA LEU A 168 -1.70 11.36 -28.64
C LEU A 168 -2.37 10.25 -27.77
N PRO A 169 -1.77 9.92 -26.60
CA PRO A 169 -2.30 8.89 -25.71
C PRO A 169 -3.72 9.16 -25.20
N GLU A 170 -4.42 8.08 -24.87
CA GLU A 170 -5.77 8.15 -24.32
C GLU A 170 -5.75 8.34 -22.79
N ILE A 171 -6.73 9.09 -22.24
CA ILE A 171 -6.86 9.31 -20.81
C ILE A 171 -7.78 8.25 -20.21
N LEU A 172 -7.20 7.33 -19.43
CA LEU A 172 -7.96 6.39 -18.63
C LEU A 172 -8.28 7.04 -17.26
N LYS A 173 -9.50 6.83 -16.78
CA LYS A 173 -9.94 7.17 -15.42
C LYS A 173 -10.66 5.96 -14.83
N ILE A 174 -10.44 5.71 -13.55
CA ILE A 174 -11.17 4.71 -12.77
C ILE A 174 -12.18 5.45 -11.90
N GLU A 175 -13.43 5.00 -11.89
CA GLU A 175 -14.51 5.64 -11.15
C GLU A 175 -14.44 5.22 -9.67
N SER A 176 -13.64 5.96 -8.90
CA SER A 176 -13.31 5.75 -7.48
C SER A 176 -14.52 5.74 -6.55
N GLU A 177 -15.54 6.55 -6.86
CA GLU A 177 -16.74 6.76 -6.03
C GLU A 177 -17.82 5.69 -6.21
N ILE A 178 -17.58 4.66 -7.04
CA ILE A 178 -18.61 3.70 -7.44
C ILE A 178 -18.31 2.34 -6.85
N ALA A 179 -19.16 1.89 -5.91
CA ALA A 179 -19.10 0.55 -5.35
C ALA A 179 -19.97 -0.45 -6.14
N LEU A 180 -19.60 -1.73 -6.10
CA LEU A 180 -20.46 -2.82 -6.60
C LEU A 180 -21.80 -2.83 -5.84
N PRO A 181 -22.95 -2.98 -6.52
CA PRO A 181 -24.26 -3.07 -5.87
C PRO A 181 -24.41 -4.42 -5.15
N SER A 182 -25.30 -4.49 -4.16
CA SER A 182 -25.62 -5.75 -3.46
C SER A 182 -26.46 -6.72 -4.27
N SER A 183 -27.16 -6.22 -5.29
CA SER A 183 -27.95 -7.02 -6.23
C SER A 183 -28.15 -6.27 -7.54
N VAL A 184 -28.42 -7.01 -8.61
CA VAL A 184 -28.73 -6.48 -9.94
C VAL A 184 -29.82 -7.35 -10.59
N PRO A 185 -30.90 -6.77 -11.15
CA PRO A 185 -31.88 -7.52 -11.92
C PRO A 185 -31.20 -8.26 -13.09
N ILE A 186 -31.44 -9.58 -13.21
CA ILE A 186 -30.71 -10.45 -14.14
C ILE A 186 -30.84 -9.95 -15.59
N LYS A 187 -32.02 -9.42 -15.96
CA LYS A 187 -32.25 -8.87 -17.30
C LYS A 187 -31.43 -7.61 -17.61
N ILE A 188 -31.18 -6.74 -16.65
CA ILE A 188 -30.35 -5.53 -16.88
C ILE A 188 -28.93 -5.92 -17.33
N LEU A 189 -28.36 -7.00 -16.79
CA LEU A 189 -27.07 -7.52 -17.25
C LEU A 189 -27.09 -7.92 -18.73
N VAL A 190 -28.20 -8.50 -19.20
CA VAL A 190 -28.38 -8.94 -20.59
C VAL A 190 -28.68 -7.75 -21.53
N GLU A 191 -29.43 -6.75 -21.07
CA GLU A 191 -29.70 -5.52 -21.85
C GLU A 191 -28.41 -4.74 -22.13
N ILE A 192 -27.55 -4.62 -21.10
CA ILE A 192 -26.22 -3.99 -21.22
C ILE A 192 -25.30 -4.78 -22.18
N ASP A 193 -25.36 -6.10 -22.16
CA ASP A 193 -24.47 -6.96 -22.97
C ASP A 193 -24.90 -7.11 -24.44
N GLN A 194 -26.21 -7.18 -24.70
CA GLN A 194 -26.74 -7.41 -26.05
C GLN A 194 -27.11 -6.12 -26.80
N GLU A 195 -26.98 -4.95 -26.17
CA GLU A 195 -27.45 -3.64 -26.67
C GLU A 195 -28.95 -3.64 -27.09
N LYS A 196 -29.77 -4.41 -26.37
CA LYS A 196 -31.21 -4.60 -26.64
C LYS A 196 -32.04 -4.19 -25.45
N VAL A 197 -33.15 -3.49 -25.71
CA VAL A 197 -34.24 -3.30 -24.75
C VAL A 197 -35.19 -4.51 -24.85
N PHE A 198 -35.47 -5.20 -23.76
CA PHE A 198 -36.43 -6.30 -23.74
C PHE A 198 -37.86 -5.79 -23.58
N ASP A 199 -38.61 -5.82 -24.66
CA ASP A 199 -40.03 -5.49 -24.64
C ASP A 199 -40.85 -6.49 -23.78
N ASN A 200 -41.92 -5.99 -23.16
CA ASN A 200 -43.00 -6.67 -22.41
C ASN A 200 -42.93 -6.86 -20.87
N ARG A 201 -41.81 -6.68 -20.14
CA ARG A 201 -41.81 -6.84 -18.65
C ARG A 201 -40.94 -5.86 -17.85
N LYS A 202 -41.33 -4.58 -17.77
CA LYS A 202 -40.68 -3.58 -16.88
C LYS A 202 -40.55 -4.03 -15.42
N PHE A 203 -41.49 -4.82 -14.89
CA PHE A 203 -41.47 -5.31 -13.50
C PHE A 203 -40.22 -6.16 -13.16
N GLU A 204 -39.61 -6.81 -14.15
CA GLU A 204 -38.39 -7.63 -13.96
C GLU A 204 -37.09 -6.81 -14.06
N LEU A 205 -37.20 -5.52 -14.38
CA LEU A 205 -36.10 -4.54 -14.38
C LEU A 205 -36.12 -3.64 -13.12
N LEU A 206 -37.28 -3.53 -12.46
CA LEU A 206 -37.42 -2.88 -11.15
C LEU A 206 -36.58 -3.60 -10.09
N ASP A 207 -36.10 -2.87 -9.08
CA ASP A 207 -35.43 -3.44 -7.92
C ASP A 207 -36.39 -4.05 -6.90
N ARG A 208 -35.85 -4.82 -5.95
CA ARG A 208 -36.66 -5.50 -4.93
C ARG A 208 -37.51 -4.55 -4.07
N ALA A 209 -37.08 -3.32 -3.83
CA ALA A 209 -37.86 -2.35 -3.06
C ALA A 209 -39.03 -1.77 -3.90
N GLN A 210 -38.79 -1.48 -5.18
CA GLN A 210 -39.83 -1.06 -6.13
C GLN A 210 -40.85 -2.18 -6.40
N ARG A 211 -40.40 -3.43 -6.55
CA ARG A 211 -41.29 -4.60 -6.70
C ARG A 211 -42.13 -4.83 -5.44
N ASN A 212 -41.55 -4.66 -4.24
CA ASN A 212 -42.30 -4.69 -2.99
C ASN A 212 -43.31 -3.53 -2.88
N GLU A 213 -42.95 -2.27 -3.22
CA GLU A 213 -43.91 -1.14 -3.21
C GLU A 213 -45.13 -1.44 -4.10
N ILE A 214 -44.95 -2.17 -5.21
CA ILE A 214 -46.03 -2.62 -6.08
C ILE A 214 -46.84 -3.77 -5.46
N VAL A 215 -46.21 -4.78 -4.86
CA VAL A 215 -46.90 -5.93 -4.24
C VAL A 215 -47.70 -5.50 -3.00
N ASP A 216 -47.11 -4.68 -2.12
CA ASP A 216 -47.80 -4.10 -0.97
C ASP A 216 -49.02 -3.28 -1.41
N SER A 217 -48.88 -2.52 -2.52
CA SER A 217 -49.99 -1.77 -3.15
C SER A 217 -51.01 -2.66 -3.87
N LEU A 218 -50.74 -3.94 -4.08
CA LEU A 218 -51.71 -4.90 -4.61
C LEU A 218 -52.47 -5.63 -3.49
N ASP A 219 -51.87 -5.79 -2.31
CA ASP A 219 -52.59 -6.30 -1.13
C ASP A 219 -53.61 -5.31 -0.55
N ASP A 220 -53.42 -3.99 -0.75
CA ASP A 220 -54.45 -2.97 -0.53
C ASP A 220 -55.75 -3.27 -1.35
N PHE A 221 -55.67 -4.04 -2.45
CA PHE A 221 -56.83 -4.54 -3.21
C PHE A 221 -57.28 -5.95 -2.83
N SER A 222 -56.44 -6.76 -2.16
CA SER A 222 -56.80 -8.14 -1.76
C SER A 222 -57.74 -8.16 -0.55
N GLY A 223 -57.66 -7.14 0.32
CA GLY A 223 -58.50 -6.99 1.51
C GLY A 223 -59.93 -6.45 1.30
N ASP A 224 -60.25 -5.87 0.14
CA ASP A 224 -61.59 -5.35 -0.20
C ASP A 224 -61.91 -5.71 -1.66
N LEU A 225 -62.53 -6.88 -1.85
CA LEU A 225 -62.87 -7.42 -3.17
C LEU A 225 -63.83 -6.50 -3.96
N ASP A 226 -64.61 -5.67 -3.26
CA ASP A 226 -65.51 -4.70 -3.88
C ASP A 226 -64.73 -3.53 -4.51
N LEU A 227 -63.48 -3.24 -4.10
CA LEU A 227 -62.64 -2.27 -4.82
C LEU A 227 -62.33 -2.77 -6.24
N VAL A 228 -62.04 -4.07 -6.39
CA VAL A 228 -61.67 -4.66 -7.68
C VAL A 228 -62.85 -4.68 -8.66
N THR A 229 -64.07 -4.98 -8.18
CA THR A 229 -65.30 -4.85 -9.01
C THR A 229 -65.63 -3.39 -9.31
N ARG A 230 -65.51 -2.46 -8.34
CA ARG A 230 -65.68 -1.01 -8.56
C ARG A 230 -64.73 -0.50 -9.65
N VAL A 231 -63.44 -0.86 -9.61
CA VAL A 231 -62.46 -0.49 -10.65
C VAL A 231 -62.78 -1.15 -12.00
N ARG A 232 -63.16 -2.43 -12.02
CA ARG A 232 -63.53 -3.12 -13.29
C ARG A 232 -64.77 -2.55 -13.96
N SER A 233 -65.72 -1.96 -13.21
CA SER A 233 -66.88 -1.29 -13.79
C SER A 233 -66.60 0.11 -14.35
N PHE A 234 -65.41 0.68 -14.12
CA PHE A 234 -65.08 2.07 -14.44
C PHE A 234 -64.43 2.27 -15.82
N GLN A 235 -64.99 1.65 -16.87
CA GLN A 235 -64.62 1.95 -18.26
C GLN A 235 -65.31 3.24 -18.75
N GLY A 236 -64.72 4.39 -18.43
CA GLY A 236 -65.05 5.69 -19.03
C GLY A 236 -65.40 6.79 -18.02
N GLU A 237 -64.77 7.95 -18.20
CA GLU A 237 -65.32 9.30 -17.92
C GLU A 237 -65.98 9.55 -16.54
N ASP A 238 -65.20 9.51 -15.45
CA ASP A 238 -65.12 10.60 -14.44
C ASP A 238 -64.17 10.25 -13.27
N ILE A 239 -62.95 10.80 -13.27
CA ILE A 239 -61.91 10.48 -12.26
C ILE A 239 -62.13 11.25 -10.93
N GLU A 240 -62.92 12.33 -10.93
CA GLU A 240 -63.09 13.19 -9.75
C GLU A 240 -64.05 12.64 -8.66
N ARG A 241 -64.75 11.53 -8.92
CA ARG A 241 -65.71 10.91 -7.99
C ARG A 241 -65.25 9.58 -7.37
N VAL A 242 -63.95 9.30 -7.40
CA VAL A 242 -63.41 7.98 -7.02
C VAL A 242 -63.09 7.91 -5.52
N ASP A 243 -63.38 6.75 -4.91
CA ASP A 243 -62.98 6.40 -3.54
C ASP A 243 -61.45 6.57 -3.40
N SER A 244 -61.01 7.39 -2.44
CA SER A 244 -59.59 7.71 -2.26
C SER A 244 -58.75 6.48 -1.89
N LYS A 245 -59.39 5.41 -1.39
CA LYS A 245 -58.78 4.10 -1.18
C LYS A 245 -58.42 3.37 -2.48
N ALA A 246 -59.19 3.54 -3.56
CA ALA A 246 -58.92 2.87 -4.85
C ALA A 246 -57.80 3.56 -5.64
N ILE A 247 -57.73 4.90 -5.58
CA ILE A 247 -56.72 5.68 -6.32
C ILE A 247 -55.33 5.62 -5.68
N ARG A 248 -55.23 5.51 -4.34
CA ARG A 248 -53.95 5.56 -3.64
C ARG A 248 -52.97 4.45 -4.05
N PRO A 249 -53.34 3.16 -4.10
CA PRO A 249 -52.41 2.09 -4.46
C PRO A 249 -52.07 2.13 -5.95
N LEU A 250 -53.05 2.39 -6.82
CA LEU A 250 -52.82 2.66 -8.25
C LEU A 250 -51.79 3.78 -8.47
N LYS A 251 -51.86 4.87 -7.69
CA LYS A 251 -50.85 5.94 -7.75
C LYS A 251 -49.48 5.52 -7.23
N SER A 252 -49.36 4.63 -6.24
CA SER A 252 -48.04 4.11 -5.84
C SER A 252 -47.46 3.13 -6.86
N ILE A 253 -48.28 2.27 -7.48
CA ILE A 253 -47.85 1.37 -8.56
C ILE A 253 -47.33 2.18 -9.76
N ILE A 254 -48.10 3.18 -10.22
CA ILE A 254 -47.66 4.08 -11.31
C ILE A 254 -46.38 4.82 -10.89
N LYS A 255 -46.32 5.40 -9.69
CA LYS A 255 -45.12 6.09 -9.19
C LYS A 255 -43.90 5.18 -9.06
N ALA A 256 -44.07 3.90 -8.72
CA ALA A 256 -42.98 2.92 -8.67
C ALA A 256 -42.43 2.58 -10.07
N LEU A 257 -43.31 2.54 -11.08
CA LEU A 257 -42.96 2.34 -12.48
C LEU A 257 -42.35 3.60 -13.13
N ASP A 258 -42.88 4.79 -12.84
CA ASP A 258 -42.37 6.08 -13.34
C ASP A 258 -40.98 6.41 -12.75
N LYS A 259 -40.69 5.95 -11.52
CA LYS A 259 -39.34 6.02 -10.92
C LYS A 259 -38.30 5.17 -11.66
N PHE A 260 -38.69 4.23 -12.55
CA PHE A 260 -37.75 3.28 -13.14
C PHE A 260 -36.61 3.97 -13.89
N ASP A 261 -36.92 4.93 -14.75
CA ASP A 261 -35.92 5.57 -15.62
C ASP A 261 -34.89 6.36 -14.77
N SER A 262 -35.36 7.14 -13.77
CA SER A 262 -34.50 7.86 -12.81
C SER A 262 -33.67 6.91 -11.93
N TYR A 263 -34.26 5.80 -11.47
CA TYR A 263 -33.53 4.79 -10.69
C TYR A 263 -32.46 4.06 -11.52
N TYR A 264 -32.74 3.83 -12.80
CA TYR A 264 -31.80 3.26 -13.73
C TYR A 264 -30.64 4.24 -13.99
N GLU A 265 -30.91 5.53 -14.21
CA GLU A 265 -29.86 6.56 -14.33
C GLU A 265 -28.97 6.63 -13.08
N ASP A 266 -29.57 6.68 -11.88
CA ASP A 266 -28.84 6.72 -10.59
C ASP A 266 -27.90 5.51 -10.37
N LYS A 267 -28.23 4.34 -10.93
CA LYS A 267 -27.46 3.09 -10.75
C LYS A 267 -26.79 2.54 -12.01
N ALA A 268 -26.93 3.18 -13.17
CA ALA A 268 -26.43 2.66 -14.46
C ALA A 268 -24.96 2.22 -14.39
N LYS A 269 -24.11 3.02 -13.75
CA LYS A 269 -22.68 2.73 -13.55
C LYS A 269 -22.43 1.55 -12.59
N GLN A 270 -23.25 1.38 -11.55
CA GLN A 270 -23.18 0.23 -10.64
C GLN A 270 -23.60 -1.07 -11.35
N PHE A 271 -24.61 -1.00 -12.23
CA PHE A 271 -25.02 -2.13 -13.06
C PHE A 271 -24.01 -2.45 -14.16
N GLN A 272 -23.38 -1.44 -14.77
CA GLN A 272 -22.27 -1.63 -15.71
C GLN A 272 -21.04 -2.26 -15.05
N LEU A 273 -20.75 -1.92 -13.78
CA LEU A 273 -19.72 -2.58 -12.98
C LEU A 273 -20.05 -4.05 -12.68
N ALA A 274 -21.33 -4.35 -12.40
CA ALA A 274 -21.81 -5.74 -12.23
C ALA A 274 -21.77 -6.55 -13.55
N HIS A 275 -22.09 -5.94 -14.69
CA HIS A 275 -21.90 -6.53 -16.03
C HIS A 275 -20.44 -6.84 -16.32
N LYS A 276 -19.53 -5.88 -16.08
CA LYS A 276 -18.07 -6.08 -16.18
C LYS A 276 -17.59 -7.25 -15.33
N LEU A 277 -18.12 -7.43 -14.12
CA LEU A 277 -17.80 -8.56 -13.25
C LEU A 277 -18.31 -9.91 -13.79
N ILE A 278 -19.58 -9.98 -14.21
CA ILE A 278 -20.22 -11.25 -14.60
C ILE A 278 -19.86 -11.65 -16.04
N CYS A 279 -20.09 -10.78 -17.01
CA CYS A 279 -19.92 -11.11 -18.43
C CYS A 279 -18.46 -10.99 -18.88
N LYS A 280 -17.73 -9.93 -18.48
CA LYS A 280 -16.32 -9.74 -18.90
C LYS A 280 -15.28 -10.47 -18.05
N ILE A 281 -15.36 -10.42 -16.72
CA ILE A 281 -14.36 -11.08 -15.86
C ILE A 281 -14.68 -12.56 -15.67
N ALA A 282 -15.90 -12.92 -15.26
CA ALA A 282 -16.31 -14.31 -15.07
C ALA A 282 -16.72 -15.04 -16.36
N LEU A 283 -16.62 -14.39 -17.53
CA LEU A 283 -16.87 -14.99 -18.86
C LEU A 283 -18.22 -15.73 -18.95
N VAL A 284 -19.25 -15.19 -18.30
CA VAL A 284 -20.61 -15.75 -18.33
C VAL A 284 -21.32 -15.27 -19.59
N ASP A 285 -21.79 -16.21 -20.40
CA ASP A 285 -22.64 -15.90 -21.56
C ASP A 285 -24.00 -15.33 -21.09
N SER A 286 -24.40 -14.18 -21.63
CA SER A 286 -25.70 -13.57 -21.39
C SER A 286 -26.88 -14.44 -21.82
N ASN A 287 -26.69 -15.43 -22.70
CA ASN A 287 -27.68 -16.47 -22.95
C ASN A 287 -27.90 -17.35 -21.71
N ALA A 288 -26.86 -17.68 -20.94
CA ALA A 288 -27.00 -18.41 -19.68
C ALA A 288 -27.68 -17.55 -18.58
N LEU A 289 -27.56 -16.22 -18.63
CA LEU A 289 -28.33 -15.30 -17.79
C LEU A 289 -29.81 -15.25 -18.20
N LEU A 290 -30.11 -15.31 -19.51
CA LEU A 290 -31.48 -15.49 -20.01
C LEU A 290 -32.07 -16.84 -19.61
N ASP A 291 -31.31 -17.93 -19.72
CA ASP A 291 -31.71 -19.27 -19.29
C ASP A 291 -31.96 -19.32 -17.78
N LEU A 292 -31.15 -18.62 -16.97
CA LEU A 292 -31.37 -18.46 -15.54
C LEU A 292 -32.68 -17.70 -15.25
N ALA A 293 -32.92 -16.56 -15.90
CA ALA A 293 -34.14 -15.79 -15.74
C ALA A 293 -35.41 -16.56 -16.17
N GLN A 294 -35.31 -17.40 -17.22
CA GLN A 294 -36.37 -18.32 -17.62
C GLN A 294 -36.54 -19.47 -16.61
N ALA A 295 -35.44 -20.07 -16.14
CA ALA A 295 -35.47 -21.18 -15.19
C ALA A 295 -36.12 -20.79 -13.85
N ILE A 296 -35.97 -19.55 -13.39
CA ILE A 296 -36.63 -19.05 -12.18
C ILE A 296 -38.13 -18.80 -12.44
N ASN A 297 -38.49 -18.19 -13.58
CA ASN A 297 -39.89 -17.99 -13.99
C ASN A 297 -40.67 -19.32 -14.13
N ASP A 298 -39.99 -20.38 -14.59
CA ASP A 298 -40.55 -21.71 -14.81
C ASP A 298 -40.42 -22.67 -13.59
N ASP A 299 -39.99 -22.16 -12.42
CA ASP A 299 -39.72 -22.93 -11.19
C ASP A 299 -38.76 -24.14 -11.36
N ARG A 300 -37.83 -24.05 -12.32
CA ARG A 300 -36.84 -25.09 -12.63
C ARG A 300 -35.63 -25.02 -11.68
N GLN A 301 -35.90 -25.02 -10.37
CA GLN A 301 -34.94 -24.75 -9.28
C GLN A 301 -33.59 -25.49 -9.44
N GLY A 302 -33.61 -26.79 -9.78
CA GLY A 302 -32.38 -27.58 -9.97
C GLY A 302 -31.50 -27.10 -11.13
N TYR A 303 -32.10 -26.56 -12.20
CA TYR A 303 -31.37 -26.02 -13.35
C TYR A 303 -30.87 -24.59 -13.08
N ALA A 304 -31.69 -23.75 -12.44
CA ALA A 304 -31.29 -22.41 -11.99
C ALA A 304 -30.08 -22.48 -11.02
N ASN A 305 -30.15 -23.35 -10.01
CA ASN A 305 -29.03 -23.60 -9.09
C ASN A 305 -27.79 -24.13 -9.81
N GLY A 306 -27.96 -25.00 -10.81
CA GLY A 306 -26.87 -25.50 -11.65
C GLY A 306 -26.15 -24.38 -12.41
N ILE A 307 -26.89 -23.40 -12.97
CA ILE A 307 -26.29 -22.22 -13.64
C ILE A 307 -25.55 -21.35 -12.61
N VAL A 308 -26.18 -21.05 -11.46
CA VAL A 308 -25.57 -20.24 -10.38
C VAL A 308 -24.28 -20.88 -9.85
N GLU A 309 -24.21 -22.20 -9.71
CA GLU A 309 -22.99 -22.93 -9.35
C GLU A 309 -21.87 -22.72 -10.39
N LYS A 310 -22.18 -22.73 -11.69
CA LYS A 310 -21.18 -22.47 -12.73
C LYS A 310 -20.72 -21.01 -12.74
N ILE A 311 -21.61 -20.05 -12.55
CA ILE A 311 -21.25 -18.62 -12.42
C ILE A 311 -20.29 -18.43 -11.22
N ASN A 312 -20.63 -19.00 -10.06
CA ASN A 312 -19.78 -18.96 -8.86
C ASN A 312 -18.40 -19.59 -9.09
N ARG A 313 -18.34 -20.72 -9.80
CA ARG A 313 -17.07 -21.36 -10.18
C ARG A 313 -16.22 -20.46 -11.09
N GLN A 314 -16.82 -19.80 -12.08
CA GLN A 314 -16.06 -18.90 -12.96
C GLN A 314 -15.60 -17.63 -12.25
N LEU A 315 -16.43 -17.04 -11.38
CA LEU A 315 -16.03 -15.93 -10.50
C LEU A 315 -14.80 -16.30 -9.67
N ALA A 316 -14.80 -17.47 -9.02
CA ALA A 316 -13.67 -17.94 -8.22
C ALA A 316 -12.38 -18.12 -9.05
N ILE A 317 -12.49 -18.65 -10.28
CA ILE A 317 -11.33 -18.87 -11.18
C ILE A 317 -10.77 -17.56 -11.72
N HIS A 318 -11.62 -16.67 -12.24
CA HIS A 318 -11.17 -15.52 -13.03
C HIS A 318 -10.97 -14.23 -12.22
N LEU A 319 -11.62 -14.08 -11.07
CA LEU A 319 -11.48 -12.90 -10.23
C LEU A 319 -10.16 -12.91 -9.42
N ASN A 320 -9.77 -14.04 -8.82
CA ASN A 320 -8.49 -14.22 -8.10
C ASN A 320 -8.17 -13.12 -7.04
N PHE A 321 -9.20 -12.52 -6.44
CA PHE A 321 -9.10 -11.36 -5.55
C PHE A 321 -8.20 -11.52 -4.30
N PRO A 322 -8.16 -12.68 -3.61
CA PRO A 322 -7.33 -12.90 -2.41
C PRO A 322 -5.83 -12.61 -2.55
N ASN A 323 -5.27 -12.63 -3.76
CA ASN A 323 -3.87 -12.30 -3.98
C ASN A 323 -3.56 -10.79 -3.89
N TYR A 324 -4.60 -9.95 -3.98
CA TYR A 324 -4.47 -8.49 -4.02
C TYR A 324 -4.91 -7.85 -2.70
N TRP A 325 -5.98 -8.37 -2.10
CA TRP A 325 -6.55 -7.94 -0.82
C TRP A 325 -5.95 -8.74 0.35
N VAL A 326 -5.02 -8.15 1.10
CA VAL A 326 -4.26 -8.86 2.15
C VAL A 326 -5.06 -9.02 3.45
N GLN A 327 -6.06 -8.16 3.68
CA GLN A 327 -6.88 -8.15 4.90
C GLN A 327 -7.78 -9.39 5.04
N ASP A 328 -8.07 -10.09 3.94
CA ASP A 328 -8.82 -11.35 3.94
C ASP A 328 -8.44 -12.18 2.70
N ARG A 329 -7.56 -13.17 2.88
CA ARG A 329 -7.18 -14.11 1.80
C ARG A 329 -8.12 -15.30 1.64
N ASN A 330 -9.19 -15.39 2.45
CA ASN A 330 -10.24 -16.40 2.28
C ASN A 330 -11.51 -15.82 1.66
N PHE A 331 -11.52 -14.51 1.36
CA PHE A 331 -12.58 -13.82 0.65
C PHE A 331 -13.05 -14.58 -0.60
N CYS A 332 -14.32 -14.98 -0.61
CA CYS A 332 -14.97 -15.56 -1.78
C CYS A 332 -16.22 -14.74 -2.13
N LEU A 333 -16.15 -14.01 -3.25
CA LEU A 333 -17.31 -13.36 -3.85
C LEU A 333 -18.16 -14.39 -4.58
N LYS A 334 -19.44 -14.46 -4.22
CA LYS A 334 -20.45 -15.33 -4.82
C LYS A 334 -21.64 -14.51 -5.31
N VAL A 335 -22.48 -15.19 -6.08
CA VAL A 335 -23.83 -14.79 -6.44
C VAL A 335 -24.86 -15.84 -6.04
N MET A 336 -26.05 -15.38 -5.70
CA MET A 336 -27.26 -16.18 -5.56
C MET A 336 -28.33 -15.64 -6.52
N ALA A 337 -29.15 -16.50 -7.11
CA ALA A 337 -30.42 -16.06 -7.69
C ALA A 337 -31.44 -15.85 -6.56
N ARG A 338 -32.15 -14.72 -6.54
CA ARG A 338 -33.31 -14.48 -5.69
C ARG A 338 -34.34 -13.65 -6.46
N ASP A 339 -35.55 -14.17 -6.61
CA ASP A 339 -36.61 -13.56 -7.43
C ASP A 339 -36.07 -13.25 -8.85
N TYR A 340 -36.05 -12.00 -9.28
CA TYR A 340 -35.51 -11.57 -10.58
C TYR A 340 -34.05 -11.08 -10.51
N ASP A 341 -33.42 -11.12 -9.33
CA ASP A 341 -32.12 -10.52 -9.05
C ASP A 341 -30.99 -11.54 -8.93
N LEU A 342 -29.82 -11.15 -9.43
CA LEU A 342 -28.54 -11.74 -9.06
C LEU A 342 -28.02 -10.99 -7.84
N VAL A 343 -27.99 -11.64 -6.68
CA VAL A 343 -27.61 -11.06 -5.39
C VAL A 343 -26.17 -11.42 -5.07
N PHE A 344 -25.33 -10.43 -4.79
CA PHE A 344 -23.93 -10.63 -4.44
C PHE A 344 -23.77 -10.95 -2.94
N THR A 345 -23.13 -12.08 -2.65
CA THR A 345 -22.77 -12.52 -1.29
C THR A 345 -21.26 -12.66 -1.14
N ILE A 346 -20.76 -12.50 0.08
CA ILE A 346 -19.36 -12.72 0.44
C ILE A 346 -19.33 -13.88 1.42
N THR A 347 -18.58 -14.93 1.10
CA THR A 347 -18.25 -16.00 2.05
C THR A 347 -16.96 -15.65 2.77
N ASP A 348 -16.97 -15.76 4.10
CA ASP A 348 -15.76 -15.72 4.92
C ASP A 348 -15.15 -17.13 5.08
N ARG A 349 -13.97 -17.25 5.70
CA ARG A 349 -13.32 -18.54 6.02
C ARG A 349 -14.13 -19.51 6.89
N THR A 350 -15.25 -19.06 7.41
CA THR A 350 -16.21 -19.85 8.20
C THR A 350 -17.17 -20.66 7.34
N GLY A 351 -17.28 -20.34 6.04
CA GLY A 351 -18.37 -20.80 5.18
C GLY A 351 -19.67 -19.98 5.32
N THR A 352 -19.74 -19.02 6.26
CA THR A 352 -20.89 -18.14 6.44
C THR A 352 -20.98 -17.14 5.28
N GLU A 353 -22.14 -17.07 4.63
CA GLU A 353 -22.41 -16.10 3.58
C GLU A 353 -23.09 -14.84 4.13
N TYR A 354 -22.44 -13.70 3.92
CA TYR A 354 -22.92 -12.36 4.25
C TYR A 354 -23.40 -11.64 2.99
N SER A 355 -24.34 -10.70 3.10
CA SER A 355 -24.67 -9.82 1.97
C SER A 355 -23.54 -8.82 1.72
N PHE A 356 -23.39 -8.39 0.47
CA PHE A 356 -22.34 -7.43 0.09
C PHE A 356 -22.42 -6.07 0.81
N ASN A 357 -23.58 -5.73 1.42
CA ASN A 357 -23.77 -4.50 2.19
C ASN A 357 -23.23 -4.57 3.62
N GLU A 358 -23.07 -5.75 4.21
CA GLU A 358 -22.69 -5.94 5.62
C GLU A 358 -21.16 -5.88 5.85
N ARG A 359 -20.38 -5.74 4.77
CA ARG A 359 -18.92 -5.63 4.81
C ARG A 359 -18.45 -4.17 4.66
N SER A 360 -17.20 -3.92 5.03
CA SER A 360 -16.63 -2.56 5.08
C SER A 360 -16.71 -1.83 3.75
N GLN A 361 -17.00 -0.53 3.77
CA GLN A 361 -17.08 0.29 2.56
C GLN A 361 -15.78 0.22 1.74
N GLY A 362 -14.62 0.25 2.41
CA GLY A 362 -13.31 0.14 1.75
C GLY A 362 -13.11 -1.14 0.94
N LEU A 363 -13.64 -2.29 1.37
CA LEU A 363 -13.64 -3.52 0.56
C LEU A 363 -14.48 -3.36 -0.71
N ARG A 364 -15.66 -2.73 -0.59
CA ARG A 364 -16.58 -2.51 -1.72
C ARG A 364 -16.00 -1.58 -2.79
N TYR A 365 -15.27 -0.55 -2.38
CA TYR A 365 -14.55 0.35 -3.29
C TYR A 365 -13.28 -0.30 -3.85
N PHE A 366 -12.47 -0.99 -3.03
CA PHE A 366 -11.30 -1.73 -3.52
C PHE A 366 -11.65 -2.77 -4.58
N LEU A 367 -12.74 -3.53 -4.37
CA LEU A 367 -13.25 -4.46 -5.37
C LEU A 367 -13.68 -3.74 -6.66
N SER A 368 -14.21 -2.52 -6.58
CA SER A 368 -14.51 -1.73 -7.77
C SER A 368 -13.26 -1.34 -8.56
N TYR A 369 -12.22 -0.80 -7.91
CA TYR A 369 -10.92 -0.54 -8.57
C TYR A 369 -10.39 -1.81 -9.26
N TYR A 370 -10.46 -2.95 -8.57
CA TYR A 370 -9.98 -4.22 -9.09
C TYR A 370 -10.82 -4.75 -10.28
N ILE A 371 -12.14 -4.65 -10.24
CA ILE A 371 -13.03 -4.98 -11.36
C ILE A 371 -12.76 -4.06 -12.54
N GLN A 372 -12.62 -2.75 -12.32
CA GLN A 372 -12.34 -1.78 -13.38
C GLN A 372 -10.97 -2.05 -14.03
N TYR A 373 -9.93 -2.40 -13.26
CA TYR A 373 -8.65 -2.88 -13.79
C TYR A 373 -8.79 -4.18 -14.61
N ARG A 374 -9.47 -5.21 -14.06
CA ARG A 374 -9.60 -6.54 -14.71
C ARG A 374 -10.52 -6.57 -15.94
N SER A 375 -11.40 -5.58 -16.08
CA SER A 375 -12.31 -5.42 -17.23
C SER A 375 -11.89 -4.31 -18.20
N HIS A 376 -10.71 -3.70 -17.99
CA HIS A 376 -10.13 -2.74 -18.94
C HIS A 376 -9.56 -3.48 -20.16
N GLU A 377 -9.91 -3.00 -21.35
CA GLU A 377 -9.43 -3.50 -22.64
C GLU A 377 -8.61 -2.39 -23.30
N PRO A 378 -7.26 -2.49 -23.32
CA PRO A 378 -6.42 -1.38 -23.74
C PRO A 378 -6.52 -1.11 -25.24
N HIS A 379 -6.52 0.18 -25.61
CA HIS A 379 -6.67 0.64 -26.98
C HIS A 379 -5.60 0.05 -27.92
N PHE A 380 -6.03 -0.68 -28.96
CA PHE A 380 -5.17 -1.51 -29.82
C PHE A 380 -3.96 -0.78 -30.44
N SER A 381 -4.06 0.51 -30.72
CA SER A 381 -3.03 1.30 -31.43
C SER A 381 -2.58 2.58 -30.73
N LYS A 382 -2.80 2.73 -29.42
CA LYS A 382 -2.40 3.91 -28.63
C LYS A 382 -1.82 3.48 -27.29
N SER A 383 -0.94 4.29 -26.71
CA SER A 383 -0.68 4.21 -25.27
C SER A 383 -1.77 4.93 -24.49
N GLU A 384 -1.86 4.62 -23.20
CA GLU A 384 -2.89 5.12 -22.29
C GLU A 384 -2.23 5.69 -21.02
N ILE A 385 -2.84 6.72 -20.44
CA ILE A 385 -2.39 7.34 -19.19
C ILE A 385 -3.56 7.32 -18.19
N LEU A 386 -3.38 6.60 -17.09
CA LEU A 386 -4.33 6.51 -15.98
C LEU A 386 -4.17 7.72 -15.05
N LEU A 387 -5.21 8.55 -14.95
CA LEU A 387 -5.29 9.69 -14.03
C LEU A 387 -6.25 9.40 -12.87
N MET A 388 -5.83 9.61 -11.63
CA MET A 388 -6.66 9.38 -10.42
C MET A 388 -6.50 10.50 -9.38
N ASP A 389 -7.62 11.10 -8.99
CA ASP A 389 -7.72 12.13 -7.94
C ASP A 389 -8.13 11.47 -6.61
N GLU A 390 -7.27 11.62 -5.59
CA GLU A 390 -7.47 11.20 -4.19
C GLU A 390 -8.20 9.85 -3.99
N PRO A 391 -7.72 8.75 -4.64
CA PRO A 391 -8.39 7.45 -4.65
C PRO A 391 -8.38 6.75 -3.27
N ASP A 392 -7.60 7.26 -2.32
CA ASP A 392 -7.56 6.85 -0.93
C ASP A 392 -8.83 7.17 -0.11
N THR A 393 -9.71 8.06 -0.60
CA THR A 393 -10.88 8.63 0.11
C THR A 393 -11.72 7.64 0.94
N TYR A 394 -11.98 6.43 0.43
CA TYR A 394 -12.83 5.42 1.11
C TYR A 394 -12.05 4.20 1.64
N LEU A 395 -10.72 4.21 1.57
CA LEU A 395 -9.87 3.05 1.83
C LEU A 395 -9.16 3.16 3.19
N SER A 396 -9.04 2.06 3.93
CA SER A 396 -8.18 1.99 5.11
C SER A 396 -6.69 2.05 4.71
N SER A 397 -5.80 2.41 5.63
CA SER A 397 -4.34 2.49 5.38
C SER A 397 -3.77 1.22 4.71
N GLN A 398 -4.19 0.04 5.16
CA GLN A 398 -3.80 -1.23 4.55
C GLN A 398 -4.42 -1.47 3.16
N ALA A 399 -5.65 -0.99 2.91
CA ALA A 399 -6.28 -1.06 1.59
C ALA A 399 -5.64 -0.10 0.57
N GLN A 400 -5.14 1.05 1.04
CA GLN A 400 -4.35 1.98 0.23
C GLN A 400 -3.00 1.36 -0.16
N GLN A 401 -2.34 0.67 0.77
CA GLN A 401 -1.13 -0.11 0.48
C GLN A 401 -1.38 -1.30 -0.47
N ASP A 402 -2.55 -1.94 -0.38
CA ASP A 402 -2.96 -2.95 -1.37
C ASP A 402 -3.28 -2.32 -2.75
N LEU A 403 -3.69 -1.05 -2.81
CA LEU A 403 -4.03 -0.34 -4.06
C LEU A 403 -2.78 0.02 -4.88
N LEU A 404 -1.65 0.29 -4.24
CA LEU A 404 -0.35 0.50 -4.93
C LEU A 404 -0.01 -0.66 -5.87
N LYS A 405 -0.31 -1.91 -5.46
CA LYS A 405 -0.11 -3.10 -6.29
C LYS A 405 -0.95 -3.07 -7.57
N ILE A 406 -2.16 -2.52 -7.52
CA ILE A 406 -3.01 -2.37 -8.71
C ILE A 406 -2.38 -1.35 -9.68
N PHE A 407 -1.73 -0.30 -9.16
CA PHE A 407 -0.99 0.65 -9.99
C PHE A 407 0.25 0.00 -10.63
N ASP A 408 0.99 -0.84 -9.89
CA ASP A 408 2.09 -1.65 -10.45
C ASP A 408 1.58 -2.61 -11.55
N LEU A 409 0.38 -3.20 -11.42
CA LEU A 409 -0.21 -4.04 -12.48
C LEU A 409 -0.57 -3.28 -13.76
N PHE A 410 -0.94 -1.99 -13.65
CA PHE A 410 -1.16 -1.12 -14.82
C PHE A 410 0.18 -0.78 -15.51
N ALA A 411 1.20 -0.42 -14.73
CA ALA A 411 2.49 0.05 -15.25
C ALA A 411 3.45 -1.09 -15.64
N GLU A 412 3.31 -2.27 -15.05
CA GLU A 412 4.18 -3.44 -15.23
C GLU A 412 3.36 -4.73 -15.46
N PRO A 413 2.65 -4.84 -16.60
CA PRO A 413 1.79 -6.00 -16.88
C PRO A 413 2.63 -7.28 -17.02
N GLN A 414 2.33 -8.26 -16.16
CA GLN A 414 3.03 -9.55 -16.11
C GLN A 414 2.74 -10.43 -17.33
N TYR A 415 3.60 -11.42 -17.58
CA TYR A 415 3.39 -12.39 -18.66
C TYR A 415 2.07 -13.15 -18.46
N GLY A 416 1.18 -13.08 -19.46
CA GLY A 416 -0.19 -13.62 -19.37
C GLY A 416 -1.24 -12.66 -18.79
N SER A 417 -0.88 -11.39 -18.52
CA SER A 417 -1.85 -10.32 -18.21
C SER A 417 -2.81 -10.07 -19.39
N HIS A 418 -3.99 -9.56 -19.09
CA HIS A 418 -4.94 -9.06 -20.10
C HIS A 418 -4.47 -7.75 -20.73
N LEU A 419 -3.64 -6.98 -20.02
CA LEU A 419 -2.97 -5.79 -20.57
C LEU A 419 -1.75 -6.19 -21.41
N LYS A 420 -1.75 -5.82 -22.69
CA LYS A 420 -0.66 -6.12 -23.64
C LYS A 420 0.51 -5.15 -23.57
N HIS A 421 0.27 -3.95 -23.05
CA HIS A 421 1.19 -2.82 -23.03
C HIS A 421 1.08 -2.11 -21.67
N PRO A 422 2.18 -1.51 -21.15
CA PRO A 422 2.14 -0.77 -19.90
C PRO A 422 1.35 0.53 -20.03
N ILE A 423 0.58 0.84 -18.99
CA ILE A 423 -0.25 2.05 -18.88
C ILE A 423 0.41 2.98 -17.86
N GLN A 424 0.67 4.23 -18.25
CA GLN A 424 1.37 5.18 -17.40
C GLN A 424 0.41 5.71 -16.31
N VAL A 425 0.77 5.58 -15.04
CA VAL A 425 -0.10 5.99 -13.93
C VAL A 425 0.37 7.33 -13.35
N VAL A 426 -0.53 8.31 -13.27
CA VAL A 426 -0.29 9.58 -12.55
C VAL A 426 -1.46 9.82 -11.60
N TYR A 427 -1.19 9.78 -10.30
CA TYR A 427 -2.22 10.00 -9.29
C TYR A 427 -1.79 11.06 -8.28
N VAL A 428 -2.78 11.70 -7.66
CA VAL A 428 -2.56 12.60 -6.52
C VAL A 428 -3.12 11.99 -5.25
N THR A 429 -2.50 12.29 -4.11
CA THR A 429 -3.01 11.86 -2.81
C THR A 429 -2.59 12.82 -1.68
N HIS A 430 -3.33 12.76 -0.59
CA HIS A 430 -2.97 13.34 0.70
C HIS A 430 -2.40 12.30 1.68
N SER A 431 -2.67 11.01 1.47
CA SER A 431 -2.36 9.98 2.44
C SER A 431 -0.89 9.52 2.39
N PRO A 432 -0.19 9.46 3.54
CA PRO A 432 1.14 8.84 3.63
C PRO A 432 1.11 7.31 3.45
N PHE A 433 -0.08 6.69 3.41
CA PHE A 433 -0.26 5.26 3.15
C PHE A 433 -0.54 4.95 1.67
N LEU A 434 -0.77 5.95 0.81
CA LEU A 434 -0.77 5.81 -0.65
C LEU A 434 0.49 6.44 -1.27
N ILE A 435 1.59 6.49 -0.51
CA ILE A 435 2.93 6.79 -1.01
C ILE A 435 3.73 5.50 -1.02
N ASP A 436 4.34 5.17 -2.15
CA ASP A 436 5.29 4.05 -2.23
C ASP A 436 6.68 4.49 -1.77
N LYS A 437 7.04 4.14 -0.55
CA LYS A 437 8.32 4.46 0.09
C LYS A 437 9.46 3.59 -0.41
N ASN A 438 9.18 2.55 -1.18
CA ASN A 438 10.23 1.77 -1.86
C ASN A 438 10.77 2.48 -3.10
N HIS A 439 10.01 3.44 -3.65
CA HIS A 439 10.27 4.09 -4.93
C HIS A 439 10.15 5.62 -4.82
N ALA A 440 11.04 6.21 -4.02
CA ALA A 440 11.06 7.66 -3.75
C ALA A 440 11.18 8.51 -5.02
N GLU A 441 11.82 7.99 -6.08
CA GLU A 441 11.95 8.62 -7.39
C GLU A 441 10.60 8.85 -8.11
N ARG A 442 9.55 8.08 -7.77
CA ARG A 442 8.19 8.26 -8.30
C ARG A 442 7.48 9.49 -7.72
N ILE A 443 7.97 10.06 -6.62
CA ILE A 443 7.27 11.08 -5.82
C ILE A 443 7.50 12.49 -6.38
N ARG A 444 6.45 13.32 -6.41
CA ARG A 444 6.47 14.76 -6.70
C ARG A 444 5.74 15.53 -5.62
N VAL A 445 6.42 16.52 -5.01
CA VAL A 445 5.83 17.34 -3.94
C VAL A 445 5.43 18.71 -4.49
N LEU A 446 4.14 19.02 -4.40
CA LEU A 446 3.58 20.33 -4.74
C LEU A 446 3.34 21.15 -3.47
N GLN A 447 3.74 22.42 -3.51
CA GLN A 447 3.59 23.37 -2.42
C GLN A 447 2.82 24.60 -2.90
N LYS A 448 1.99 25.19 -2.03
CA LYS A 448 1.39 26.51 -2.27
C LYS A 448 2.43 27.60 -1.99
N GLY A 449 2.67 28.49 -2.94
CA GLY A 449 3.59 29.62 -2.80
C GLY A 449 2.99 30.79 -2.00
N ASN A 450 3.82 31.80 -1.82
CA ASN A 450 3.47 33.15 -1.38
C ASN A 450 2.37 33.74 -2.29
N GLU A 451 1.49 34.58 -1.73
CA GLU A 451 0.67 35.59 -2.44
C GLU A 451 0.24 35.24 -3.88
N ASP A 452 0.96 35.71 -4.90
CA ASP A 452 0.69 35.53 -6.34
C ASP A 452 1.59 34.46 -7.03
N GLU A 453 2.54 33.87 -6.29
CA GLU A 453 3.53 32.91 -6.79
C GLU A 453 2.91 31.57 -7.22
N GLY A 454 1.70 31.25 -6.74
CA GLY A 454 0.92 30.08 -7.14
C GLY A 454 1.49 28.73 -6.70
N THR A 455 1.18 27.66 -7.44
CA THR A 455 1.70 26.31 -7.19
C THR A 455 3.20 26.21 -7.52
N ARG A 456 3.96 25.65 -6.58
CA ARG A 456 5.40 25.35 -6.70
C ARG A 456 5.68 23.84 -6.63
N ILE A 457 6.84 23.44 -7.13
CA ILE A 457 7.36 22.07 -7.06
C ILE A 457 8.60 22.06 -6.16
N VAL A 458 8.65 21.18 -5.17
CA VAL A 458 9.85 21.01 -4.33
C VAL A 458 10.85 20.12 -5.07
N LYS A 459 11.99 20.72 -5.49
CA LYS A 459 13.11 19.99 -6.09
C LYS A 459 13.76 19.06 -5.05
N ASP A 460 14.29 17.92 -5.51
CA ASP A 460 15.07 16.96 -4.70
C ASP A 460 14.38 16.37 -3.45
N ALA A 461 13.05 16.47 -3.35
CA ALA A 461 12.28 15.94 -2.21
C ALA A 461 12.54 14.45 -1.90
N ALA A 462 12.81 13.64 -2.94
CA ALA A 462 13.18 12.23 -2.82
C ALA A 462 14.56 12.00 -2.17
N ARG A 463 15.52 12.92 -2.38
CA ARG A 463 16.89 12.81 -1.81
C ARG A 463 16.96 13.25 -0.35
N ASN A 464 16.00 14.04 0.10
CA ASN A 464 15.93 14.57 1.48
C ASN A 464 15.10 13.68 2.42
N HIS A 465 15.11 12.36 2.19
CA HIS A 465 14.73 11.32 3.16
C HIS A 465 13.40 11.58 3.90
N TYR A 466 12.34 11.85 3.13
CA TYR A 466 10.96 12.04 3.61
C TYR A 466 10.73 13.26 4.54
N GLU A 467 11.74 14.09 4.82
CA GLU A 467 11.58 15.29 5.65
C GLU A 467 10.69 16.37 4.97
N PRO A 468 10.84 16.65 3.66
CA PRO A 468 9.89 17.49 2.90
C PRO A 468 8.47 16.92 2.82
N LEU A 469 8.31 15.59 3.00
CA LEU A 469 7.00 14.93 3.01
C LEU A 469 6.33 15.05 4.38
N ARG A 470 7.09 14.87 5.47
CA ARG A 470 6.60 15.12 6.84
C ARG A 470 6.15 16.58 7.02
N SER A 471 6.92 17.55 6.53
CA SER A 471 6.57 18.97 6.64
C SER A 471 5.40 19.39 5.73
N SER A 472 5.27 18.83 4.53
CA SER A 472 4.17 19.16 3.60
C SER A 472 2.83 18.45 3.87
N VAL A 473 2.82 17.39 4.68
CA VAL A 473 1.58 16.70 5.14
C VAL A 473 0.99 17.33 6.40
N GLY A 474 1.75 18.13 7.17
CA GLY A 474 1.24 19.03 8.20
C GLY A 474 1.58 18.65 9.66
N PRO A 475 1.25 19.51 10.64
CA PRO A 475 1.93 19.55 11.96
C PRO A 475 1.59 18.43 12.96
N TYR A 476 0.84 17.38 12.59
CA TYR A 476 0.60 16.20 13.43
C TYR A 476 1.84 15.27 13.56
N VAL A 477 3.03 15.75 13.14
CA VAL A 477 4.30 15.00 13.05
C VAL A 477 4.75 14.35 14.36
N GLY A 478 4.32 14.85 15.53
CA GLY A 478 4.66 14.26 16.83
C GLY A 478 4.22 12.80 17.02
N GLU A 479 3.18 12.35 16.30
CA GLU A 479 2.71 10.96 16.30
C GLU A 479 3.27 10.15 15.11
N THR A 480 3.85 10.81 14.10
CA THR A 480 4.26 10.17 12.83
C THR A 480 5.47 9.25 12.93
N THR A 481 6.21 9.30 14.04
CA THR A 481 7.40 8.45 14.29
C THR A 481 7.09 6.95 14.23
N PHE A 482 5.85 6.54 14.54
CA PHE A 482 5.47 5.13 14.69
C PHE A 482 4.42 4.64 13.67
N ILE A 483 4.21 5.38 12.57
CA ILE A 483 3.17 5.12 11.54
C ILE A 483 3.36 3.79 10.75
N GLY A 484 4.49 3.09 10.90
CA GLY A 484 4.72 1.82 10.20
C GLY A 484 3.95 0.64 10.80
N ASN A 485 3.49 -0.28 9.95
CA ASN A 485 2.97 -1.58 10.39
C ASN A 485 4.02 -2.37 11.20
N CYS A 486 5.31 -2.07 11.03
CA CYS A 486 6.40 -2.40 11.94
C CYS A 486 7.38 -1.22 11.99
N ASN A 487 7.90 -0.91 13.18
CA ASN A 487 8.91 0.11 13.37
C ASN A 487 10.27 -0.56 13.65
N LEU A 488 11.26 -0.27 12.81
CA LEU A 488 12.65 -0.68 12.98
C LEU A 488 13.40 0.47 13.66
N MET A 489 13.70 0.30 14.94
CA MET A 489 14.52 1.26 15.68
C MET A 489 15.99 1.07 15.26
N VAL A 490 16.65 2.16 14.90
CA VAL A 490 18.09 2.24 14.60
C VAL A 490 18.71 3.38 15.42
N GLU A 491 20.03 3.46 15.48
CA GLU A 491 20.72 4.41 16.34
C GLU A 491 20.72 5.81 15.73
N GLY A 492 21.24 5.96 14.51
CA GLY A 492 21.48 7.23 13.83
C GLY A 492 20.64 7.46 12.57
N ILE A 493 20.73 8.69 12.06
CA ILE A 493 20.16 9.07 10.75
C ILE A 493 21.02 8.48 9.61
N SER A 494 22.31 8.27 9.84
CA SER A 494 23.25 7.51 9.02
C SER A 494 22.69 6.16 8.59
N ASP A 495 22.27 5.37 9.58
CA ASP A 495 21.81 4.00 9.43
C ASP A 495 20.47 3.99 8.67
N GLN A 496 19.59 4.97 8.94
CA GLN A 496 18.37 5.16 8.15
C GLN A 496 18.68 5.42 6.66
N ILE A 497 19.66 6.28 6.36
CA ILE A 497 20.09 6.59 4.98
C ILE A 497 20.69 5.36 4.30
N ILE A 498 21.58 4.64 5.00
CA ILE A 498 22.25 3.44 4.50
C ILE A 498 21.23 2.33 4.21
N ILE A 499 20.36 2.00 5.18
CA ILE A 499 19.37 0.92 5.05
C ILE A 499 18.32 1.24 3.98
N ALA A 500 17.79 2.47 3.95
CA ALA A 500 16.80 2.87 2.94
C ALA A 500 17.42 2.94 1.53
N GLY A 501 18.63 3.50 1.42
CA GLY A 501 19.35 3.60 0.15
C GLY A 501 19.76 2.24 -0.42
N ALA A 502 20.28 1.34 0.42
CA ALA A 502 20.60 -0.04 0.03
C ALA A 502 19.32 -0.82 -0.37
N THR A 503 18.21 -0.60 0.35
CA THR A 503 16.91 -1.20 -0.02
C THR A 503 16.43 -0.74 -1.40
N ALA A 504 16.46 0.58 -1.66
CA ALA A 504 16.07 1.14 -2.96
C ALA A 504 16.99 0.64 -4.10
N TYR A 505 18.30 0.59 -3.86
CA TYR A 505 19.29 0.07 -4.82
C TYR A 505 19.04 -1.40 -5.20
N LEU A 506 18.87 -2.28 -4.21
CA LEU A 506 18.59 -3.70 -4.46
C LEU A 506 17.23 -3.89 -5.18
N ARG A 507 16.26 -3.01 -4.95
CA ARG A 507 14.97 -2.99 -5.67
C ARG A 507 15.13 -2.53 -7.13
N GLU A 508 15.94 -1.51 -7.41
CA GLU A 508 16.30 -1.11 -8.79
C GLU A 508 16.99 -2.27 -9.54
N LYS A 509 17.75 -3.11 -8.82
CA LYS A 509 18.35 -4.36 -9.32
C LYS A 509 17.38 -5.56 -9.45
N ASN A 510 16.10 -5.41 -9.10
CA ASN A 510 15.08 -6.47 -9.10
C ASN A 510 15.41 -7.67 -8.17
N ILE A 511 16.15 -7.44 -7.09
CA ILE A 511 16.45 -8.47 -6.07
C ILE A 511 15.15 -8.88 -5.34
N PRO A 512 14.92 -10.18 -5.05
CA PRO A 512 13.64 -10.64 -4.50
C PRO A 512 13.25 -9.98 -3.17
N ASN A 513 11.94 -9.73 -2.99
CA ASN A 513 11.34 -9.09 -1.80
C ASN A 513 11.64 -9.77 -0.43
N LEU A 514 12.26 -10.95 -0.39
CA LEU A 514 12.73 -11.58 0.85
C LEU A 514 14.14 -11.12 1.26
N GLU A 515 14.92 -10.62 0.30
CA GLU A 515 16.31 -10.18 0.46
C GLU A 515 16.46 -8.65 0.36
N THR A 516 15.34 -7.94 0.23
CA THR A 516 15.21 -6.48 0.33
C THR A 516 14.21 -6.14 1.44
N LEU A 517 14.32 -4.98 2.07
CA LEU A 517 13.25 -4.51 2.97
C LEU A 517 12.07 -4.00 2.16
N ASP A 518 10.91 -3.92 2.81
CA ASP A 518 9.72 -3.25 2.30
C ASP A 518 9.42 -2.02 3.17
N LEU A 519 9.82 -0.85 2.67
CA LEU A 519 9.72 0.43 3.37
C LEU A 519 8.25 0.90 3.53
N ASN A 520 7.31 0.26 2.84
CA ASN A 520 5.89 0.45 3.09
C ASN A 520 5.41 -0.27 4.35
N LYS A 521 5.99 -1.44 4.67
CA LYS A 521 5.69 -2.21 5.88
C LYS A 521 6.56 -1.81 7.06
N ILE A 522 7.83 -1.47 6.83
CA ILE A 522 8.83 -1.08 7.83
C ILE A 522 9.04 0.44 7.79
N THR A 523 8.73 1.13 8.89
CA THR A 523 9.21 2.50 9.12
C THR A 523 10.52 2.42 9.90
N ILE A 524 11.60 2.94 9.33
CA ILE A 524 12.90 3.05 9.99
C ILE A 524 12.88 4.30 10.89
N VAL A 525 13.25 4.13 12.16
CA VAL A 525 13.17 5.16 13.21
C VAL A 525 14.58 5.42 13.75
N PRO A 526 15.24 6.53 13.35
CA PRO A 526 16.51 6.95 13.94
C PRO A 526 16.28 7.46 15.37
N SER A 527 17.08 6.97 16.32
CA SER A 527 16.85 7.20 17.75
C SER A 527 17.74 8.29 18.37
N GLY A 528 18.76 8.73 17.64
CA GLY A 528 19.82 9.63 18.10
C GLY A 528 21.04 8.91 18.67
N SER A 529 20.84 7.77 19.34
CA SER A 529 21.87 6.83 19.81
C SER A 529 21.23 5.56 20.40
N ALA A 530 21.98 4.46 20.55
CA ALA A 530 21.58 3.26 21.30
C ALA A 530 20.99 3.58 22.68
N SER A 531 21.58 4.52 23.41
CA SER A 531 21.12 4.91 24.75
C SER A 531 19.71 5.50 24.78
N HIS A 532 19.17 5.98 23.66
CA HIS A 532 17.78 6.45 23.54
C HIS A 532 16.80 5.36 23.08
N ILE A 533 17.27 4.28 22.43
CA ILE A 533 16.42 3.19 21.92
C ILE A 533 15.54 2.56 23.03
N PRO A 534 16.04 2.16 24.21
CA PRO A 534 15.20 1.60 25.27
C PRO A 534 14.05 2.52 25.69
N TYR A 535 14.27 3.84 25.69
CA TYR A 535 13.23 4.82 25.99
C TYR A 535 12.20 4.94 24.85
N LEU A 536 12.62 4.98 23.58
CA LEU A 536 11.69 5.04 22.44
C LEU A 536 10.87 3.75 22.29
N VAL A 537 11.48 2.58 22.52
CA VAL A 537 10.76 1.29 22.59
C VAL A 537 9.75 1.30 23.75
N TYR A 538 10.11 1.85 24.92
CA TYR A 538 9.18 2.03 26.02
C TYR A 538 8.04 3.01 25.67
N LEU A 539 8.29 4.11 24.94
CA LEU A 539 7.23 5.03 24.51
C LEU A 539 6.26 4.36 23.53
N ALA A 540 6.79 3.72 22.48
CA ALA A 540 6.02 3.04 21.45
C ALA A 540 5.12 1.94 22.03
N ARG A 541 5.62 1.17 23.01
CA ARG A 541 4.85 0.09 23.66
C ARG A 541 4.07 0.50 24.91
N GLY A 542 4.35 1.67 25.48
CA GLY A 542 3.95 1.99 26.86
C GLY A 542 2.84 3.03 27.02
N ARG A 543 2.48 3.77 25.97
CA ARG A 543 1.46 4.83 26.04
C ARG A 543 0.04 4.40 25.64
N ASP A 544 -0.09 3.51 24.67
CA ASP A 544 -1.37 3.23 24.01
C ASP A 544 -1.89 1.81 24.17
N ILE A 545 -3.21 1.68 23.91
CA ILE A 545 -3.93 0.41 23.88
C ILE A 545 -3.45 -0.47 22.72
N GLU A 546 -3.07 0.15 21.59
CA GLU A 546 -2.43 -0.52 20.48
C GLU A 546 -0.92 -0.29 20.52
N GLN A 547 -0.16 -1.34 20.84
CA GLN A 547 1.29 -1.33 20.66
C GLN A 547 1.59 -1.66 19.19
N PRO A 548 2.41 -0.87 18.47
CA PRO A 548 2.88 -1.23 17.13
C PRO A 548 3.92 -2.35 17.22
N ALA A 549 4.16 -3.05 16.10
CA ALA A 549 5.25 -4.02 16.03
C ALA A 549 6.58 -3.26 16.08
N VAL A 550 7.51 -3.74 16.89
CA VAL A 550 8.82 -3.11 17.10
C VAL A 550 9.90 -4.17 16.98
N ILE A 551 10.88 -3.88 16.12
CA ILE A 551 12.16 -4.59 16.02
C ILE A 551 13.28 -3.57 16.20
N VAL A 552 14.45 -4.02 16.63
CA VAL A 552 15.60 -3.16 16.91
C VAL A 552 16.83 -3.72 16.22
N LEU A 553 17.55 -2.84 15.51
CA LEU A 553 18.93 -3.06 15.10
C LEU A 553 19.85 -2.18 15.98
N LEU A 554 20.97 -2.74 16.40
CA LEU A 554 22.00 -2.08 17.21
C LEU A 554 23.38 -2.37 16.62
N ASP A 555 24.31 -1.45 16.85
CA ASP A 555 25.72 -1.74 16.63
C ASP A 555 26.22 -2.72 17.72
N SER A 556 27.39 -3.32 17.49
CA SER A 556 28.05 -4.21 18.45
C SER A 556 29.05 -3.48 19.36
N ASP A 557 29.04 -2.16 19.40
CA ASP A 557 29.83 -1.36 20.34
C ASP A 557 29.34 -1.53 21.81
N LYS A 558 29.94 -0.76 22.73
CA LYS A 558 29.60 -0.74 24.16
C LYS A 558 28.21 -0.13 24.43
N SER A 559 27.80 0.85 23.63
CA SER A 559 26.49 1.53 23.68
C SER A 559 25.37 0.57 23.27
N GLY A 560 25.50 -0.11 22.11
CA GLY A 560 24.57 -1.12 21.63
C GLY A 560 24.49 -2.34 22.54
N LYS A 561 25.62 -2.86 23.05
CA LYS A 561 25.65 -3.94 24.06
C LYS A 561 24.89 -3.55 25.35
N GLU A 562 25.02 -2.31 25.83
CA GLU A 562 24.26 -1.79 26.97
C GLU A 562 22.77 -1.60 26.63
N ALA A 563 22.42 -1.12 25.43
CA ALA A 563 21.04 -0.98 24.98
C ALA A 563 20.32 -2.34 24.88
N ARG A 564 20.96 -3.38 24.32
CA ARG A 564 20.44 -4.77 24.34
C ARG A 564 20.19 -5.22 25.78
N ARG A 565 21.15 -4.99 26.69
CA ARG A 565 21.01 -5.33 28.12
C ARG A 565 19.84 -4.60 28.80
N GLN A 566 19.54 -3.36 28.42
CA GLN A 566 18.38 -2.61 28.92
C GLN A 566 17.05 -3.09 28.32
N LEU A 567 17.02 -3.40 27.02
CA LEU A 567 15.83 -3.92 26.32
C LEU A 567 15.38 -5.29 26.86
N LEU A 568 16.33 -6.19 27.12
CA LEU A 568 16.10 -7.51 27.73
C LEU A 568 16.01 -7.44 29.26
N GLY A 569 16.42 -6.32 29.86
CA GLY A 569 16.40 -6.08 31.30
C GLY A 569 14.99 -5.84 31.86
N LYS A 570 14.83 -6.02 33.18
CA LYS A 570 13.54 -5.91 33.90
C LYS A 570 13.06 -4.46 34.11
N GLY A 571 13.29 -3.58 33.13
CA GLY A 571 12.96 -2.15 33.18
C GLY A 571 11.56 -1.78 32.67
N GLY A 572 10.87 -2.68 31.97
CA GLY A 572 9.52 -2.44 31.43
C GLY A 572 8.41 -2.49 32.49
N GLN A 573 7.19 -2.19 32.06
CA GLN A 573 5.99 -2.29 32.90
C GLN A 573 5.93 -3.66 33.63
N HIS A 574 5.64 -3.64 34.92
CA HIS A 574 5.61 -4.82 35.80
C HIS A 574 6.91 -5.65 35.84
N ARG A 575 8.09 -5.02 35.68
CA ARG A 575 9.43 -5.66 35.72
C ARG A 575 9.65 -6.72 34.62
N ARG A 576 8.98 -6.55 33.48
CA ARG A 576 9.16 -7.38 32.28
C ARG A 576 10.24 -6.78 31.36
N PRO A 577 10.84 -7.58 30.44
CA PRO A 577 11.66 -7.04 29.37
C PRO A 577 10.84 -6.10 28.48
N LEU A 578 11.51 -5.08 27.92
CA LEU A 578 10.90 -4.15 26.96
C LEU A 578 10.65 -4.82 25.60
N LEU A 579 11.43 -5.85 25.25
CA LEU A 579 11.26 -6.64 24.02
C LEU A 579 11.70 -8.11 24.22
N LYS A 580 11.19 -9.05 23.40
CA LYS A 580 11.79 -10.41 23.31
C LYS A 580 13.14 -10.30 22.61
N GLU A 581 14.07 -11.19 22.92
CA GLU A 581 15.38 -11.27 22.24
C GLU A 581 15.24 -11.53 20.73
N ALA A 582 14.27 -12.34 20.30
CA ALA A 582 13.95 -12.58 18.88
C ALA A 582 13.52 -11.32 18.06
N PHE A 583 13.48 -10.14 18.67
CA PHE A 583 13.20 -8.85 18.02
C PHE A 583 14.32 -7.80 18.24
N VAL A 584 15.45 -8.18 18.83
CA VAL A 584 16.66 -7.36 18.95
C VAL A 584 17.78 -8.06 18.18
N LEU A 585 18.45 -7.32 17.29
CA LEU A 585 19.58 -7.80 16.50
C LEU A 585 20.76 -6.85 16.68
N GLN A 586 21.94 -7.39 16.95
CA GLN A 586 23.20 -6.66 16.81
C GLN A 586 23.93 -7.09 15.54
N LEU A 587 24.68 -6.19 14.91
CA LEU A 587 25.44 -6.51 13.69
C LEU A 587 26.47 -7.64 13.91
N GLY A 588 27.05 -7.72 15.11
CA GLY A 588 27.93 -8.82 15.50
C GLY A 588 27.25 -10.19 15.63
N ASP A 589 25.92 -10.26 15.77
CA ASP A 589 25.17 -11.53 15.71
C ASP A 589 25.15 -12.11 14.27
N LEU A 590 25.64 -11.36 13.26
CA LEU A 590 25.77 -11.76 11.85
C LEU A 590 27.23 -11.93 11.40
N LYS A 591 28.20 -11.90 12.32
CA LYS A 591 29.65 -11.86 12.02
C LYS A 591 30.16 -13.03 11.17
N GLU A 592 29.46 -14.18 11.19
CA GLU A 592 29.77 -15.37 10.38
C GLU A 592 29.01 -15.42 9.03
N GLU A 593 27.87 -14.74 8.92
CA GLU A 593 27.07 -14.66 7.67
C GLU A 593 27.58 -13.55 6.72
N LEU A 594 28.11 -12.47 7.31
CA LEU A 594 28.67 -11.31 6.63
C LEU A 594 30.05 -11.61 6.01
N SER A 595 30.56 -10.69 5.19
CA SER A 595 31.92 -10.78 4.67
C SER A 595 32.58 -9.42 4.66
N PHE A 596 33.77 -9.37 5.26
CA PHE A 596 34.55 -8.16 5.52
C PHE A 596 35.80 -8.19 4.65
N ILE A 597 36.25 -7.03 4.18
CA ILE A 597 37.56 -6.86 3.54
C ILE A 597 38.13 -5.55 4.10
N PRO A 598 39.19 -5.59 4.92
CA PRO A 598 40.00 -6.75 5.33
C PRO A 598 39.36 -7.63 6.43
N ASP A 599 39.93 -8.83 6.65
CA ASP A 599 39.56 -9.80 7.70
C ASP A 599 39.91 -9.38 9.15
N SER A 600 40.01 -8.08 9.44
CA SER A 600 40.31 -7.60 10.79
C SER A 600 39.09 -7.76 11.71
N LEU A 601 39.04 -8.89 12.43
CA LEU A 601 37.96 -9.29 13.35
C LEU A 601 37.74 -8.28 14.50
N ILE A 602 36.96 -7.23 14.28
CA ILE A 602 36.46 -6.35 15.36
C ILE A 602 35.29 -7.03 16.07
N ASP A 603 35.24 -6.98 17.41
CA ASP A 603 34.09 -7.42 18.22
C ASP A 603 33.08 -6.29 18.50
N GLU A 604 33.34 -5.11 17.92
CA GLU A 604 32.53 -3.91 17.96
C GLU A 604 32.34 -3.49 16.49
N ILE A 605 31.22 -3.92 15.89
CA ILE A 605 30.90 -3.73 14.47
C ILE A 605 29.78 -2.70 14.37
N GLU A 606 30.00 -1.64 13.59
CA GLU A 606 29.02 -0.61 13.25
C GLU A 606 28.45 -0.81 11.83
N ILE A 607 27.35 -0.13 11.49
CA ILE A 607 26.73 -0.24 10.16
C ILE A 607 27.64 0.25 9.01
N GLU A 608 28.60 1.12 9.28
CA GLU A 608 29.62 1.50 8.29
C GLU A 608 30.68 0.39 8.03
N ASP A 609 30.86 -0.58 8.94
CA ASP A 609 31.87 -1.63 8.81
C ASP A 609 31.45 -2.76 7.84
N ILE A 610 30.15 -2.92 7.57
CA ILE A 610 29.65 -3.88 6.56
C ILE A 610 29.75 -3.33 5.12
N ILE A 611 30.28 -2.12 4.94
CA ILE A 611 30.37 -1.40 3.67
C ILE A 611 31.79 -1.53 3.09
N PRO A 612 31.98 -2.10 1.89
CA PRO A 612 33.31 -2.38 1.34
C PRO A 612 34.20 -1.16 1.15
N LEU A 613 35.47 -1.29 1.56
CA LEU A 613 36.47 -0.21 1.56
C LEU A 613 36.57 0.65 0.27
N PRO A 614 36.52 0.09 -0.96
CA PRO A 614 36.56 0.91 -2.18
C PRO A 614 35.40 1.91 -2.27
N ILE A 615 34.21 1.52 -1.81
CA ILE A 615 33.02 2.37 -1.77
C ILE A 615 33.20 3.46 -0.71
N CYS A 616 33.70 3.10 0.48
CA CYS A 616 33.94 4.02 1.59
C CYS A 616 34.99 5.09 1.23
N VAL A 617 36.12 4.72 0.61
CA VAL A 617 37.14 5.67 0.14
C VAL A 617 36.57 6.63 -0.91
N GLN A 618 35.79 6.14 -1.87
CA GLN A 618 35.18 6.99 -2.90
C GLN A 618 34.07 7.90 -2.33
N ALA A 619 33.29 7.41 -1.36
CA ALA A 619 32.28 8.21 -0.66
C ALA A 619 32.90 9.38 0.10
N THR A 620 34.00 9.12 0.82
CA THR A 620 34.78 10.16 1.51
C THR A 620 35.37 11.18 0.53
N LYS A 621 35.84 10.76 -0.65
CA LYS A 621 36.29 11.69 -1.71
C LYS A 621 35.17 12.61 -2.19
N LEU A 622 33.98 12.08 -2.46
CA LEU A 622 32.82 12.89 -2.88
C LEU A 622 32.35 13.83 -1.75
N TYR A 623 32.33 13.38 -0.50
CA TYR A 623 32.02 14.20 0.67
C TYR A 623 33.00 15.38 0.81
N LEU A 624 34.31 15.15 0.64
CA LEU A 624 35.32 16.22 0.69
C LEU A 624 35.19 17.21 -0.48
N GLN A 625 34.83 16.75 -1.68
CA GLN A 625 34.51 17.64 -2.81
C GLN A 625 33.28 18.51 -2.53
N GLU A 626 32.21 17.91 -1.99
CA GLU A 626 30.95 18.61 -1.68
C GLU A 626 31.11 19.61 -0.51
N PHE A 627 31.84 19.23 0.54
CA PHE A 627 31.96 20.01 1.78
C PHE A 627 33.09 21.04 1.76
N LEU A 628 34.26 20.71 1.19
CA LEU A 628 35.44 21.59 1.16
C LEU A 628 35.65 22.31 -0.18
N GLN A 629 34.83 22.01 -1.21
CA GLN A 629 34.93 22.58 -2.56
C GLN A 629 36.33 22.38 -3.19
N LYS A 630 36.95 21.22 -2.93
CA LYS A 630 38.31 20.90 -3.36
C LYS A 630 38.37 20.14 -4.67
N ASP A 631 39.35 20.49 -5.50
CA ASP A 631 39.66 19.78 -6.75
C ASP A 631 40.09 18.33 -6.48
N ALA A 632 39.76 17.43 -7.41
CA ALA A 632 40.06 16.00 -7.29
C ALA A 632 41.56 15.67 -7.16
N THR A 633 42.45 16.60 -7.53
CA THR A 633 43.90 16.51 -7.37
C THR A 633 44.38 16.73 -5.94
N GLU A 634 43.69 17.53 -5.12
CA GLU A 634 44.06 17.70 -3.71
C GLU A 634 43.70 16.48 -2.85
N ILE A 635 42.68 15.72 -3.26
CA ILE A 635 42.11 14.58 -2.50
C ILE A 635 42.66 13.23 -3.03
N SER A 636 43.64 13.26 -3.93
CA SER A 636 44.18 12.03 -4.55
C SER A 636 45.01 11.17 -3.59
N PHE A 637 45.45 11.72 -2.46
CA PHE A 637 46.26 11.01 -1.44
C PHE A 637 45.48 9.91 -0.70
N LEU A 638 44.15 10.01 -0.61
CA LEU A 638 43.34 9.02 0.10
C LEU A 638 43.20 7.76 -0.77
N THR A 639 44.07 6.78 -0.57
CA THR A 639 43.98 5.45 -1.20
C THR A 639 43.46 4.41 -0.23
N GLU A 640 43.02 3.26 -0.74
CA GLU A 640 42.64 2.11 0.10
C GLU A 640 43.81 1.65 0.97
N GLU A 641 45.04 1.68 0.44
CA GLU A 641 46.28 1.37 1.17
C GLU A 641 46.46 2.25 2.41
N VAL A 642 46.25 3.57 2.30
CA VAL A 642 46.39 4.54 3.42
C VAL A 642 45.36 4.30 4.53
N VAL A 643 44.21 3.71 4.21
CA VAL A 643 43.19 3.32 5.20
C VAL A 643 43.48 1.94 5.79
N LEU A 644 43.98 0.99 4.98
CA LEU A 644 44.43 -0.33 5.45
C LEU A 644 45.61 -0.25 6.43
N GLU A 645 46.47 0.77 6.33
CA GLU A 645 47.47 1.08 7.36
C GLU A 645 46.81 1.39 8.73
N GLU A 646 45.66 2.07 8.72
CA GLU A 646 45.04 2.67 9.90
C GLU A 646 43.94 1.81 10.54
N ILE A 647 43.43 0.80 9.85
CA ILE A 647 42.26 -0.01 10.25
C ILE A 647 42.50 -0.98 11.42
N SER A 648 43.75 -1.13 11.86
CA SER A 648 44.13 -2.06 12.93
C SER A 648 43.45 -1.71 14.26
N ASN A 649 42.40 -2.47 14.61
CA ASN A 649 41.54 -2.28 15.79
C ASN A 649 40.78 -0.94 15.81
N LYS A 650 40.32 -0.46 14.65
CA LYS A 650 39.49 0.75 14.49
C LYS A 650 38.28 0.47 13.61
N THR A 651 37.18 1.22 13.79
CA THR A 651 36.05 1.20 12.83
C THR A 651 36.49 1.72 11.46
N MET A 652 35.70 1.45 10.42
CA MET A 652 35.93 1.99 9.07
C MET A 652 35.97 3.53 9.05
N LEU A 653 35.18 4.20 9.89
CA LEU A 653 35.18 5.66 9.99
C LEU A 653 36.41 6.19 10.74
N ASP A 654 36.77 5.60 11.89
CA ASP A 654 38.00 5.95 12.62
C ASP A 654 39.26 5.76 11.75
N ALA A 655 39.29 4.72 10.91
CA ALA A 655 40.36 4.45 9.96
C ALA A 655 40.42 5.50 8.84
N LEU A 656 39.27 5.90 8.29
CA LEU A 656 39.17 6.99 7.33
C LEU A 656 39.60 8.33 7.92
N GLU A 657 39.16 8.67 9.14
CA GLU A 657 39.56 9.90 9.82
C GLU A 657 41.05 9.94 10.11
N ALA A 658 41.64 8.85 10.63
CA ALA A 658 43.09 8.76 10.82
C ALA A 658 43.86 8.93 9.49
N GLY A 659 43.34 8.35 8.39
CA GLY A 659 43.88 8.56 7.04
C GLY A 659 43.79 10.01 6.56
N LEU A 660 42.72 10.73 6.90
CA LEU A 660 42.56 12.16 6.58
C LEU A 660 43.43 13.07 7.47
N GLN A 661 43.59 12.76 8.76
CA GLN A 661 44.40 13.53 9.70
C GLN A 661 45.88 13.60 9.31
N LYS A 662 46.37 12.65 8.47
CA LYS A 662 47.69 12.73 7.80
C LYS A 662 47.87 13.98 6.91
N SER A 663 46.79 14.62 6.44
CA SER A 663 46.81 15.81 5.58
C SER A 663 45.91 16.98 6.04
N TYR A 664 44.81 16.69 6.74
CA TYR A 664 43.85 17.67 7.26
C TYR A 664 43.69 17.51 8.76
N ALA A 665 44.46 18.26 9.55
CA ALA A 665 44.34 18.27 11.00
C ALA A 665 42.94 18.72 11.45
N SER A 666 42.37 18.04 12.45
CA SER A 666 41.06 18.33 13.06
C SER A 666 39.84 18.29 12.12
N LEU A 667 39.87 17.46 11.08
CA LEU A 667 38.69 17.19 10.26
C LEU A 667 37.97 15.90 10.70
N GLU A 668 36.70 16.03 11.05
CA GLU A 668 35.77 14.97 11.46
C GLU A 668 34.80 14.65 10.29
N ILE A 669 34.47 13.37 10.08
CA ILE A 669 33.56 12.90 9.02
C ILE A 669 32.13 12.87 9.57
N ASN A 670 31.28 13.74 9.04
CA ASN A 670 29.86 13.72 9.40
C ASN A 670 29.21 12.43 8.86
N LYS A 671 28.83 11.48 9.75
CA LYS A 671 28.19 10.19 9.38
C LYS A 671 27.03 10.34 8.38
N VAL A 672 26.21 11.39 8.48
CA VAL A 672 25.09 11.64 7.54
C VAL A 672 25.57 12.08 6.15
N GLY A 673 26.59 12.94 6.07
CA GLY A 673 27.24 13.33 4.82
C GLY A 673 27.98 12.19 4.13
N PHE A 674 28.62 11.32 4.92
CA PHE A 674 29.23 10.08 4.46
C PHE A 674 28.19 9.09 3.92
N ALA A 675 27.16 8.76 4.71
CA ALA A 675 26.08 7.84 4.33
C ALA A 675 25.39 8.25 3.00
N ARG A 676 25.11 9.55 2.81
CA ARG A 676 24.57 10.08 1.54
C ARG A 676 25.51 9.81 0.36
N ASN A 677 26.82 9.98 0.55
CA ASN A 677 27.81 9.77 -0.49
C ASN A 677 28.12 8.29 -0.74
N VAL A 678 28.00 7.39 0.25
CA VAL A 678 28.03 5.92 0.04
C VAL A 678 26.91 5.49 -0.90
N ILE A 679 25.66 5.86 -0.60
CA ILE A 679 24.50 5.52 -1.44
C ILE A 679 24.63 6.16 -2.83
N ARG A 680 25.22 7.35 -2.95
CA ARG A 680 25.57 7.95 -4.23
C ARG A 680 26.58 7.10 -5.02
N VAL A 681 27.68 6.66 -4.42
CA VAL A 681 28.70 5.81 -5.07
C VAL A 681 28.08 4.49 -5.55
N VAL A 682 27.30 3.82 -4.69
CA VAL A 682 26.65 2.54 -5.04
C VAL A 682 25.73 2.69 -6.26
N ASN A 683 24.95 3.77 -6.33
CA ASN A 683 24.09 4.07 -7.49
C ASN A 683 24.90 4.49 -8.74
N GLU A 684 25.94 5.32 -8.59
CA GLU A 684 26.80 5.75 -9.71
C GLU A 684 27.64 4.60 -10.29
N TRP A 685 28.03 3.62 -9.48
CA TRP A 685 28.77 2.43 -9.93
C TRP A 685 27.81 1.38 -10.50
N GLY A 686 26.74 1.04 -9.78
CA GLY A 686 25.78 0.00 -10.16
C GLY A 686 25.00 0.28 -11.46
N ARG A 687 25.02 1.51 -11.97
CA ARG A 687 24.42 1.90 -13.27
C ARG A 687 25.39 1.86 -14.46
N LYS A 688 26.69 1.60 -14.24
CA LYS A 688 27.68 1.43 -15.33
C LYS A 688 27.62 0.00 -15.88
N GLN A 689 27.76 -0.13 -17.20
CA GLN A 689 27.80 -1.44 -17.87
C GLN A 689 29.17 -2.12 -17.71
N GLU A 690 30.25 -1.34 -17.62
CA GLU A 690 31.60 -1.80 -17.37
C GLU A 690 32.17 -1.08 -16.14
N LEU A 691 32.72 -1.85 -15.21
CA LEU A 691 33.41 -1.39 -14.00
C LEU A 691 34.80 -2.04 -13.93
N PRO A 692 35.81 -1.37 -13.35
CA PRO A 692 37.02 -2.04 -12.89
C PRO A 692 36.68 -3.21 -11.94
N PRO A 693 37.37 -4.36 -12.00
CA PRO A 693 37.04 -5.54 -11.19
C PRO A 693 36.84 -5.22 -9.70
N GLN A 694 37.80 -4.53 -9.08
CA GLN A 694 37.74 -4.05 -7.69
C GLN A 694 36.47 -3.25 -7.33
N GLN A 695 35.89 -2.49 -8.27
CA GLN A 695 34.64 -1.75 -8.05
C GLN A 695 33.41 -2.65 -8.21
N ASN A 696 33.46 -3.62 -9.13
CA ASN A 696 32.42 -4.63 -9.32
C ASN A 696 32.34 -5.60 -8.12
N ASP A 697 33.49 -6.06 -7.63
CA ASP A 697 33.62 -6.96 -6.48
C ASP A 697 33.13 -6.26 -5.20
N ALA A 698 33.45 -4.98 -5.02
CA ALA A 698 32.92 -4.15 -3.93
C ALA A 698 31.39 -3.99 -3.99
N ILE A 699 30.80 -3.83 -5.18
CA ILE A 699 29.34 -3.77 -5.33
C ILE A 699 28.70 -5.12 -5.00
N GLN A 700 29.26 -6.24 -5.48
CA GLN A 700 28.74 -7.58 -5.15
C GLN A 700 28.85 -7.90 -3.66
N LEU A 701 29.92 -7.46 -2.98
CA LEU A 701 30.08 -7.62 -1.54
C LEU A 701 29.09 -6.76 -0.73
N PHE A 702 28.86 -5.51 -1.17
CA PHE A 702 27.80 -4.65 -0.62
C PHE A 702 26.42 -5.31 -0.78
N GLU A 703 26.08 -5.79 -1.98
CA GLU A 703 24.83 -6.51 -2.24
C GLU A 703 24.69 -7.75 -1.36
N LYS A 704 25.75 -8.55 -1.19
CA LYS A 704 25.76 -9.73 -0.30
C LYS A 704 25.43 -9.33 1.15
N ASN A 705 26.17 -8.39 1.72
CA ASN A 705 26.07 -8.02 3.14
C ASN A 705 24.68 -7.45 3.47
N PHE A 706 24.14 -6.56 2.63
CA PHE A 706 22.79 -6.03 2.84
C PHE A 706 21.68 -7.08 2.61
N ARG A 707 21.83 -8.02 1.66
CA ARG A 707 20.88 -9.14 1.49
C ARG A 707 20.84 -10.07 2.69
N VAL A 708 21.96 -10.29 3.40
CA VAL A 708 22.02 -11.03 4.67
C VAL A 708 21.25 -10.29 5.77
N LEU A 709 21.60 -9.02 6.02
CA LEU A 709 20.92 -8.17 7.02
C LEU A 709 19.39 -8.10 6.78
N PHE A 710 18.98 -7.90 5.53
CA PHE A 710 17.58 -7.76 5.16
C PHE A 710 16.77 -9.07 5.28
N LYS A 711 17.40 -10.24 5.07
CA LYS A 711 16.77 -11.54 5.38
C LYS A 711 16.43 -11.65 6.88
N LYS A 712 17.39 -11.36 7.76
CA LYS A 712 17.21 -11.44 9.22
C LYS A 712 16.10 -10.48 9.68
N LEU A 713 16.16 -9.22 9.25
CA LEU A 713 15.17 -8.19 9.56
C LEU A 713 13.77 -8.55 9.03
N ASN A 714 13.65 -9.12 7.83
CA ASN A 714 12.36 -9.60 7.28
C ASN A 714 11.76 -10.77 8.09
N VAL A 715 12.58 -11.66 8.66
CA VAL A 715 12.10 -12.73 9.56
C VAL A 715 11.61 -12.14 10.88
N MET A 716 12.37 -11.23 11.48
CA MET A 716 11.98 -10.53 12.71
C MET A 716 10.69 -9.72 12.52
N GLN A 717 10.57 -9.00 11.41
CA GLN A 717 9.41 -8.19 11.05
C GLN A 717 8.12 -9.03 10.96
N ARG A 718 8.16 -10.18 10.28
CA ARG A 718 7.00 -11.08 10.19
C ARG A 718 6.62 -11.65 11.56
N ARG A 719 7.61 -12.17 12.31
CA ARG A 719 7.38 -12.70 13.67
C ARG A 719 6.83 -11.63 14.62
N ALA A 720 7.25 -10.37 14.49
CA ALA A 720 6.78 -9.25 15.32
C ALA A 720 5.35 -8.82 14.99
N GLN A 721 4.97 -8.80 13.71
CA GLN A 721 3.60 -8.50 13.26
C GLN A 721 2.62 -9.60 13.66
N GLN A 722 2.94 -10.87 13.38
CA GLN A 722 2.11 -12.01 13.78
C GLN A 722 1.81 -11.98 15.29
N LYS A 723 2.85 -11.78 16.12
CA LYS A 723 2.69 -11.69 17.57
C LYS A 723 1.80 -10.51 18.00
N LEU A 724 1.86 -9.38 17.30
CA LEU A 724 0.98 -8.22 17.56
C LEU A 724 -0.48 -8.58 17.26
N THR A 725 -0.74 -9.28 16.15
CA THR A 725 -2.09 -9.75 15.78
C THR A 725 -2.63 -10.73 16.82
N ASP A 726 -1.82 -11.70 17.26
CA ASP A 726 -2.17 -12.64 18.35
C ASP A 726 -2.44 -11.90 19.68
N GLU A 727 -1.62 -10.91 20.05
CA GLU A 727 -1.83 -10.11 21.27
C GLU A 727 -3.09 -9.22 21.19
N LYS A 728 -3.37 -8.60 20.03
CA LYS A 728 -4.62 -7.85 19.79
C LYS A 728 -5.84 -8.76 19.89
N LEU A 729 -5.79 -9.96 19.30
CA LEU A 729 -6.84 -10.96 19.37
C LEU A 729 -7.10 -11.41 20.82
N SER A 730 -6.05 -11.80 21.56
CA SER A 730 -6.16 -12.21 22.96
C SER A 730 -6.74 -11.09 23.86
N GLN A 731 -6.34 -9.82 23.63
CA GLN A 731 -6.92 -8.67 24.33
C GLN A 731 -8.41 -8.45 24.05
N LYS A 732 -8.88 -8.65 22.81
CA LYS A 732 -10.30 -8.52 22.46
C LYS A 732 -11.14 -9.57 23.22
N ILE A 733 -10.69 -10.83 23.22
CA ILE A 733 -11.34 -11.95 23.93
C ILE A 733 -11.39 -11.68 25.45
N GLU A 734 -10.31 -11.16 26.03
CA GLU A 734 -10.25 -10.74 27.44
C GLU A 734 -11.30 -9.68 27.82
N ARG A 735 -11.60 -8.73 26.93
CA ARG A 735 -12.60 -7.67 27.19
C ARG A 735 -14.01 -8.26 27.24
N LEU A 736 -14.36 -9.16 26.32
CA LEU A 736 -15.65 -9.85 26.32
C LEU A 736 -15.84 -10.67 27.60
N LYS A 737 -14.88 -11.55 27.92
CA LYS A 737 -14.89 -12.38 29.14
C LYS A 737 -15.04 -11.54 30.41
N LYS A 738 -14.33 -10.40 30.52
CA LYS A 738 -14.45 -9.49 31.68
C LYS A 738 -15.81 -8.78 31.73
N SER A 739 -16.36 -8.36 30.58
CA SER A 739 -17.69 -7.77 30.49
C SER A 739 -18.78 -8.77 30.91
N PHE A 740 -18.65 -10.02 30.48
CA PHE A 740 -19.54 -11.12 30.87
C PHE A 740 -19.43 -11.43 32.38
N ASN A 741 -18.24 -11.66 32.91
CA ASN A 741 -18.06 -11.95 34.35
C ASN A 741 -18.52 -10.79 35.25
N ALA A 742 -18.48 -9.55 34.78
CA ALA A 742 -19.04 -8.38 35.48
C ALA A 742 -20.57 -8.31 35.41
N ARG A 743 -21.18 -8.72 34.29
CA ARG A 743 -22.65 -8.83 34.13
C ARG A 743 -23.24 -10.02 34.90
N HIS A 744 -22.49 -11.12 34.99
CA HIS A 744 -22.95 -12.40 35.55
C HIS A 744 -22.00 -12.86 36.70
N PRO A 745 -21.97 -12.16 37.85
CA PRO A 745 -20.98 -12.41 38.91
C PRO A 745 -21.23 -13.67 39.75
N ILE A 746 -22.42 -14.28 39.67
CA ILE A 746 -22.84 -15.43 40.50
C ILE A 746 -23.32 -16.60 39.64
N SER A 747 -24.06 -16.31 38.56
CA SER A 747 -24.57 -17.29 37.61
C SER A 747 -24.92 -16.61 36.29
N ALA A 748 -24.76 -17.32 35.18
CA ALA A 748 -25.28 -16.95 33.87
C ALA A 748 -26.27 -18.02 33.36
N ARG A 749 -27.16 -17.63 32.44
CA ARG A 749 -27.91 -18.58 31.61
C ARG A 749 -26.98 -19.23 30.61
N ARG A 750 -27.43 -20.37 30.09
CA ARG A 750 -26.80 -21.02 28.93
C ARG A 750 -26.88 -20.12 27.69
N GLU A 751 -28.00 -19.43 27.50
CA GLU A 751 -28.22 -18.33 26.54
C GLU A 751 -27.10 -17.28 26.58
N ASP A 752 -26.84 -16.67 27.75
CA ASP A 752 -25.76 -15.68 27.93
C ASP A 752 -24.38 -16.27 27.54
N GLY A 753 -24.15 -17.55 27.87
CA GLY A 753 -22.93 -18.28 27.56
C GLY A 753 -22.75 -18.59 26.07
N VAL A 754 -23.83 -18.89 25.34
CA VAL A 754 -23.80 -19.01 23.87
C VAL A 754 -23.43 -17.67 23.26
N ILE A 755 -24.10 -16.58 23.66
CA ILE A 755 -23.84 -15.23 23.14
C ILE A 755 -22.38 -14.82 23.35
N LEU A 756 -21.79 -15.06 24.53
CA LEU A 756 -20.36 -14.79 24.77
C LEU A 756 -19.46 -15.59 23.82
N LEU A 757 -19.74 -16.88 23.61
CA LEU A 757 -18.91 -17.72 22.75
C LEU A 757 -19.07 -17.31 21.28
N ASP A 758 -20.27 -16.94 20.84
CA ASP A 758 -20.53 -16.39 19.50
C ASP A 758 -19.83 -15.02 19.31
N GLU A 759 -19.83 -14.13 20.31
CA GLU A 759 -19.06 -12.86 20.27
C GLU A 759 -17.54 -13.11 20.18
N ILE A 760 -17.02 -14.09 20.92
CA ILE A 760 -15.60 -14.49 20.87
C ILE A 760 -15.26 -15.12 19.52
N GLU A 761 -16.15 -15.96 18.99
CA GLU A 761 -16.00 -16.66 17.72
C GLU A 761 -16.05 -15.66 16.55
N ALA A 762 -16.96 -14.68 16.56
CA ALA A 762 -16.99 -13.56 15.61
C ALA A 762 -15.70 -12.69 15.64
N ILE A 763 -15.03 -12.59 16.79
CA ILE A 763 -13.73 -11.91 16.91
C ILE A 763 -12.58 -12.79 16.37
N LEU A 764 -12.59 -14.09 16.63
CA LEU A 764 -11.70 -15.05 15.95
C LEU A 764 -11.94 -15.05 14.43
N GLU A 765 -13.14 -14.69 13.99
CA GLU A 765 -13.60 -14.62 12.59
C GLU A 765 -13.32 -13.28 11.89
N THR A 766 -12.83 -12.26 12.61
CA THR A 766 -12.38 -10.98 12.02
C THR A 766 -10.87 -10.75 12.05
N ASN A 767 -10.06 -11.68 12.56
CA ASN A 767 -8.61 -11.50 12.76
C ASN A 767 -7.74 -12.72 12.36
N ILE A 768 -7.98 -13.37 11.22
CA ILE A 768 -7.01 -14.34 10.64
C ILE A 768 -5.98 -13.56 9.83
N GLU A 769 -4.72 -13.74 10.21
CA GLU A 769 -3.57 -13.57 9.32
C GLU A 769 -2.96 -14.97 9.10
N ILE A 770 -2.32 -15.16 7.94
CA ILE A 770 -2.11 -16.48 7.33
C ILE A 770 -1.20 -17.41 8.15
N ASP A 771 -0.42 -16.86 9.08
CA ASP A 771 0.52 -17.63 9.90
C ASP A 771 -0.06 -18.11 11.26
N SER A 772 -1.26 -17.65 11.67
CA SER A 772 -1.87 -17.91 13.00
C SER A 772 -3.00 -18.96 13.02
N ASP A 773 -3.29 -19.63 11.90
CA ASP A 773 -4.38 -20.61 11.76
C ASP A 773 -4.46 -21.62 12.92
N LYS A 774 -3.35 -22.27 13.29
CA LYS A 774 -3.31 -23.25 14.40
C LYS A 774 -3.72 -22.66 15.76
N ALA A 775 -3.37 -21.40 16.04
CA ALA A 775 -3.74 -20.75 17.30
C ALA A 775 -5.25 -20.48 17.36
N ILE A 776 -5.83 -20.11 16.22
CA ILE A 776 -7.26 -19.82 16.07
C ILE A 776 -8.08 -21.13 16.06
N GLU A 777 -7.57 -22.19 15.41
CA GLU A 777 -8.12 -23.54 15.45
C GLU A 777 -8.09 -24.14 16.86
N ALA A 778 -6.97 -24.03 17.60
CA ALA A 778 -6.88 -24.45 19.00
C ALA A 778 -7.89 -23.69 19.88
N THR A 779 -8.11 -22.40 19.61
CA THR A 779 -9.06 -21.56 20.35
C THR A 779 -10.52 -21.93 20.01
N LYS A 780 -10.85 -22.19 18.73
CA LYS A 780 -12.16 -22.73 18.32
C LYS A 780 -12.43 -24.11 18.93
N ASN A 781 -11.43 -24.99 18.98
CA ASN A 781 -11.56 -26.28 19.66
C ASN A 781 -11.82 -26.12 21.17
N ALA A 782 -11.20 -25.13 21.84
CA ALA A 782 -11.51 -24.82 23.24
C ALA A 782 -12.97 -24.34 23.43
N ILE A 783 -13.47 -23.48 22.52
CA ILE A 783 -14.87 -23.00 22.50
C ILE A 783 -15.85 -24.18 22.32
N GLN A 784 -15.61 -25.06 21.35
CA GLN A 784 -16.49 -26.20 21.05
C GLN A 784 -16.54 -27.22 22.20
N ASN A 785 -15.42 -27.47 22.88
CA ASN A 785 -15.44 -28.27 24.12
C ASN A 785 -16.30 -27.60 25.22
N LEU A 786 -16.23 -26.27 25.37
CA LEU A 786 -17.08 -25.52 26.32
C LEU A 786 -18.58 -25.56 25.97
N ARG A 787 -18.95 -25.43 24.69
CA ARG A 787 -20.35 -25.60 24.24
C ARG A 787 -20.90 -26.97 24.64
N ARG A 788 -20.12 -28.04 24.39
CA ARG A 788 -20.47 -29.44 24.68
C ARG A 788 -20.53 -29.75 26.18
N ASP A 789 -19.46 -29.44 26.92
CA ASP A 789 -19.27 -29.93 28.29
C ASP A 789 -20.28 -29.29 29.26
N TYR A 790 -20.68 -28.03 29.01
CA TYR A 790 -21.71 -27.32 29.78
C TYR A 790 -23.10 -27.35 29.13
N LYS A 791 -23.23 -28.04 27.98
CA LYS A 791 -24.49 -28.28 27.23
C LYS A 791 -25.27 -26.99 26.96
N LEU A 792 -24.59 -25.96 26.47
CA LEU A 792 -25.12 -24.60 26.37
C LEU A 792 -26.30 -24.49 25.38
N GLU A 793 -26.30 -25.30 24.33
CA GLU A 793 -27.35 -25.30 23.29
C GLU A 793 -28.60 -26.11 23.69
N VAL A 794 -28.57 -26.83 24.82
CA VAL A 794 -29.71 -27.59 25.35
C VAL A 794 -30.43 -26.76 26.41
N ASP A 795 -31.69 -26.39 26.18
CA ASP A 795 -32.52 -25.59 27.09
C ASP A 795 -31.80 -24.30 27.55
N MET A 796 -31.64 -23.36 26.62
CA MET A 796 -30.84 -22.13 26.79
C MET A 796 -31.33 -21.24 27.96
N ASN A 797 -32.60 -21.34 28.35
CA ASN A 797 -33.18 -20.62 29.49
C ASN A 797 -32.63 -21.07 30.85
N LYS A 798 -32.06 -22.29 30.92
CA LYS A 798 -31.49 -22.85 32.16
C LYS A 798 -30.18 -22.15 32.53
N ALA A 799 -29.87 -22.10 33.82
CA ALA A 799 -28.55 -21.70 34.29
C ALA A 799 -27.45 -22.67 33.82
N ILE A 800 -26.22 -22.18 33.71
CA ILE A 800 -25.02 -23.03 33.56
C ILE A 800 -24.79 -23.76 34.89
N ASP A 801 -24.75 -25.09 34.85
CA ASP A 801 -24.81 -25.93 36.06
C ASP A 801 -23.56 -25.83 36.95
N ASP A 802 -22.36 -25.97 36.37
CA ASP A 802 -21.09 -25.65 37.03
C ASP A 802 -20.54 -24.34 36.46
N TYR A 803 -21.06 -23.22 36.97
CA TYR A 803 -20.65 -21.90 36.50
C TYR A 803 -19.19 -21.56 36.85
N ILE A 804 -18.63 -22.13 37.92
CA ILE A 804 -17.23 -21.91 38.32
C ILE A 804 -16.30 -22.67 37.37
N GLY A 805 -16.61 -23.93 37.05
CA GLY A 805 -15.92 -24.70 36.01
C GLY A 805 -15.99 -24.02 34.65
N PHE A 806 -17.16 -23.46 34.28
CA PHE A 806 -17.34 -22.69 33.05
C PHE A 806 -16.40 -21.46 33.01
N GLN A 807 -16.35 -20.67 34.07
CA GLN A 807 -15.41 -19.54 34.17
C GLN A 807 -13.94 -19.98 34.10
N MET A 808 -13.57 -21.11 34.71
CA MET A 808 -12.24 -21.69 34.58
C MET A 808 -11.95 -22.20 33.14
N GLY A 809 -12.98 -22.60 32.39
CA GLY A 809 -12.88 -22.91 30.97
C GLY A 809 -12.69 -21.65 30.10
N LEU A 810 -13.40 -20.57 30.40
CA LEU A 810 -13.21 -19.27 29.72
C LEU A 810 -11.78 -18.72 29.89
N GLU A 811 -11.11 -19.01 31.02
CA GLU A 811 -9.68 -18.75 31.16
C GLU A 811 -8.82 -19.59 30.20
N ARG A 812 -9.16 -20.87 29.96
CA ARG A 812 -8.41 -21.75 29.05
C ARG A 812 -8.49 -21.29 27.59
N ILE A 813 -9.65 -20.80 27.12
CA ILE A 813 -9.80 -20.23 25.75
C ILE A 813 -8.69 -19.20 25.48
N LYS A 814 -8.46 -18.28 26.42
CA LYS A 814 -7.48 -17.19 26.30
C LYS A 814 -6.03 -17.69 26.15
N TYR A 815 -5.70 -18.87 26.68
CA TYR A 815 -4.37 -19.47 26.59
C TYR A 815 -4.24 -20.52 25.47
N ALA A 816 -5.34 -21.06 24.94
CA ALA A 816 -5.31 -22.12 23.91
C ALA A 816 -4.49 -21.72 22.67
N GLY A 817 -4.77 -20.54 22.10
CA GLY A 817 -4.00 -20.02 20.96
C GLY A 817 -2.54 -19.69 21.29
N LEU A 818 -2.28 -19.13 22.48
CA LEU A 818 -0.91 -18.82 22.92
C LEU A 818 -0.05 -20.08 23.06
N LEU A 819 -0.59 -21.14 23.69
CA LEU A 819 0.11 -22.42 23.87
C LEU A 819 0.39 -23.09 22.51
N ALA A 820 -0.60 -23.12 21.60
CA ALA A 820 -0.43 -23.67 20.26
C ALA A 820 0.59 -22.90 19.40
N SER A 821 0.74 -21.58 19.60
CA SER A 821 1.84 -20.80 19.00
C SER A 821 3.20 -21.08 19.65
N GLN A 822 3.25 -21.33 20.97
CA GLN A 822 4.51 -21.62 21.68
C GLN A 822 5.07 -23.03 21.37
N GLU A 823 4.21 -24.03 21.22
CA GLU A 823 4.63 -25.36 20.73
C GLU A 823 5.34 -25.28 19.35
N LYS A 824 5.00 -24.26 18.55
CA LYS A 824 5.64 -23.95 17.25
C LYS A 824 6.94 -23.14 17.39
N GLU A 825 7.15 -22.40 18.49
CA GLU A 825 8.46 -21.79 18.80
C GLU A 825 9.46 -22.93 19.12
N ASP A 826 9.13 -23.81 20.08
CA ASP A 826 10.02 -24.90 20.52
C ASP A 826 10.26 -25.97 19.45
N SER A 827 9.23 -26.37 18.68
CA SER A 827 9.40 -27.42 17.66
C SER A 827 10.19 -26.96 16.43
N ASN A 828 10.16 -25.66 16.10
CA ASN A 828 10.97 -25.13 15.00
C ASN A 828 12.45 -25.00 15.41
N ILE A 829 12.74 -24.62 16.66
CA ILE A 829 14.11 -24.61 17.19
C ILE A 829 14.72 -26.01 17.08
N LEU A 830 14.00 -27.05 17.52
CA LEU A 830 14.44 -28.44 17.40
C LEU A 830 14.63 -28.91 15.94
N LEU A 831 13.91 -28.33 14.97
CA LEU A 831 14.08 -28.65 13.55
C LEU A 831 15.25 -27.88 12.90
N GLU A 832 15.51 -26.65 13.32
CA GLU A 832 16.70 -25.88 12.90
C GLU A 832 17.98 -26.51 13.50
N GLU A 833 17.99 -26.86 14.79
CA GLU A 833 19.11 -27.58 15.46
C GLU A 833 19.38 -28.96 14.84
N VAL A 834 18.34 -29.76 14.53
CA VAL A 834 18.52 -31.07 13.87
C VAL A 834 18.95 -30.92 12.41
N SER A 835 18.55 -29.84 11.71
CA SER A 835 19.05 -29.54 10.37
C SER A 835 20.56 -29.25 10.38
N GLU A 836 21.05 -28.46 11.32
CA GLU A 836 22.48 -28.18 11.48
C GLU A 836 23.26 -29.45 11.86
N LEU A 837 22.74 -30.25 12.81
CA LEU A 837 23.37 -31.51 13.22
C LEU A 837 23.39 -32.58 12.12
N THR A 838 22.48 -32.54 11.14
CA THR A 838 22.53 -33.49 10.00
C THR A 838 23.54 -33.09 8.93
N GLN A 839 23.81 -31.79 8.72
CA GLN A 839 24.80 -31.36 7.72
C GLN A 839 26.26 -31.59 8.15
N VAL A 840 26.54 -31.73 9.45
CA VAL A 840 27.89 -31.99 9.98
C VAL A 840 28.30 -33.47 9.90
N ASN A 841 27.33 -34.40 9.77
CA ASN A 841 27.58 -35.84 9.97
C ASN A 841 27.77 -36.70 8.70
N GLU A 842 27.71 -36.14 7.49
CA GLU A 842 27.98 -36.90 6.24
C GLU A 842 29.46 -36.86 5.77
N THR A 843 30.37 -36.22 6.52
CA THR A 843 31.80 -36.10 6.12
C THR A 843 32.81 -36.53 7.20
N ALA A 844 32.61 -37.70 7.82
CA ALA A 844 33.63 -38.36 8.65
C ALA A 844 33.44 -39.88 8.75
N VAL A 845 34.50 -40.57 9.21
CA VAL A 845 34.54 -41.98 9.65
C VAL A 845 34.41 -43.06 8.55
N ASP A 846 35.45 -43.15 7.72
CA ASP A 846 36.19 -44.42 7.64
C ASP A 846 37.05 -44.53 8.93
N GLY A 847 37.15 -45.71 9.57
CA GLY A 847 38.18 -45.95 10.59
C GLY A 847 37.79 -46.68 11.89
N GLU A 848 37.91 -48.01 11.86
CA GLU A 848 38.28 -48.92 12.97
C GLU A 848 37.37 -49.11 14.20
N VAL A 849 37.58 -50.25 14.87
CA VAL A 849 36.76 -50.82 15.95
C VAL A 849 37.65 -51.15 17.15
N SER A 850 37.24 -50.78 18.36
CA SER A 850 37.74 -51.41 19.60
C SER A 850 36.68 -51.39 20.72
N ASN A 851 36.75 -52.39 21.61
CA ASN A 851 35.76 -52.62 22.67
C ASN A 851 36.15 -51.93 23.99
N GLY A 852 35.17 -51.59 24.83
CA GLY A 852 35.38 -51.12 26.20
C GLY A 852 34.14 -51.37 27.08
N ASP A 853 34.28 -52.21 28.11
CA ASP A 853 33.16 -52.75 28.89
C ASP A 853 32.57 -51.79 29.94
N SER A 854 31.34 -52.14 30.34
CA SER A 854 30.54 -51.59 31.45
C SER A 854 31.27 -51.46 32.80
N GLN A 855 30.84 -50.52 33.67
CA GLN A 855 30.05 -50.88 34.87
C GLN A 855 29.47 -49.70 35.68
N THR A 856 28.47 -50.05 36.49
CA THR A 856 27.67 -49.27 37.45
C THR A 856 28.43 -48.78 38.69
N SER A 857 27.95 -47.71 39.36
CA SER A 857 27.23 -47.80 40.67
C SER A 857 27.16 -46.49 41.49
N ASN A 858 26.13 -46.41 42.35
CA ASN A 858 25.98 -45.66 43.63
C ASN A 858 26.14 -44.12 43.63
N GLU A 859 25.16 -43.33 44.10
CA GLU A 859 24.65 -43.18 45.49
C GLU A 859 25.66 -42.61 46.51
N THR A 860 25.43 -41.37 46.99
CA THR A 860 25.04 -41.12 48.39
C THR A 860 24.62 -39.66 48.65
N THR A 861 23.78 -39.46 49.68
CA THR A 861 23.31 -38.16 50.18
C THR A 861 24.24 -37.57 51.23
N HIS A 862 24.25 -36.24 51.40
CA HIS A 862 24.62 -35.67 52.71
C HIS A 862 23.90 -34.36 53.08
N THR A 863 23.62 -34.27 54.37
CA THR A 863 23.21 -33.09 55.17
C THR A 863 24.23 -32.95 56.33
N THR A 864 24.29 -31.89 57.13
CA THR A 864 23.36 -30.77 57.44
C THR A 864 24.00 -29.40 57.08
N ASP A 865 23.80 -28.20 57.66
CA ASP A 865 23.15 -27.74 58.91
C ASP A 865 22.71 -26.26 58.84
N SER A 866 22.35 -25.71 60.00
CA SER A 866 22.04 -24.33 60.37
C SER A 866 23.22 -23.34 60.20
N ASP A 867 23.04 -22.03 60.25
CA ASP A 867 22.93 -21.28 61.53
C ASP A 867 22.06 -20.00 61.40
N ALA A 868 21.70 -19.38 62.54
CA ALA A 868 20.78 -18.25 62.62
C ALA A 868 21.22 -17.12 63.57
N LYS A 869 21.17 -15.88 63.07
CA LYS A 869 20.87 -14.64 63.81
C LYS A 869 20.53 -13.51 62.83
N GLY A 870 19.57 -12.66 63.20
CA GLY A 870 19.34 -11.37 62.56
C GLY A 870 19.70 -10.22 63.51
N ASP A 871 19.59 -8.98 63.03
CA ASP A 871 19.48 -7.81 63.90
C ASP A 871 18.65 -6.69 63.23
N MET A 872 18.02 -5.84 64.05
CA MET A 872 17.27 -4.67 63.58
C MET A 872 18.19 -3.47 63.34
N LYS A 873 17.95 -2.71 62.26
CA LYS A 873 18.31 -1.28 62.24
C LYS A 873 17.37 -0.43 61.39
N ARG A 874 16.63 0.44 62.09
CA ARG A 874 15.96 1.62 61.50
C ARG A 874 17.01 2.68 61.16
N ARG A 875 16.79 3.48 60.10
CA ARG A 875 16.81 4.97 60.13
C ARG A 875 16.26 5.55 58.79
N PRO A 876 15.90 6.85 58.72
CA PRO A 876 14.86 7.34 57.80
C PRO A 876 15.33 8.50 56.89
N ASN A 877 14.34 9.26 56.37
CA ASN A 877 14.42 10.56 55.69
C ASN A 877 14.98 10.53 54.27
N GLN A 878 14.65 11.45 53.35
CA GLN A 878 13.51 12.37 53.08
C GLN A 878 14.10 13.35 52.05
N ARG A 879 13.33 13.70 51.00
CA ARG A 879 13.49 14.93 50.18
C ARG A 879 14.91 15.32 49.71
N LYS A 880 15.16 15.06 48.44
CA LYS A 880 14.95 16.11 47.44
C LYS A 880 14.19 15.56 46.24
#